data_AF-A0A838NQA9-F1
#
_entry.id   AF-A0A838NQA9-F1
#
_cell.length_a   1.000
_cell.length_b   1.000
_cell.length_c   1.000
_cell.angle_alpha   90.00
_cell.angle_beta   90.00
_cell.angle_gamma   90.00
#
_symmetry.space_group_name_H-M   'P 1'
#
loop_
_entity.id
_entity.type
_entity.pdbx_description
1 polymer ?
#
loop_
_entity_poly.entity_id
_entity_poly.type
_entity_poly.pdbx_seq_one_letter_code
_entity_poly.pdbx_strand_id
1 'polypeptide(L)'
;MTPPAGSLLLALLLSPAALAAQDSLATVVRAARMLDVSTGRMTSPASVSVRAGRIEAVGGAVPAGSRVLDLGDVTLLPGLIDLHTHLTSDLSTPDWVAEPVRGTPASWALRGAMNARITLRAGFTTVRDVGAGGFSDVALMRAIDGGLIPGPRVVPSGHAIGITGGHCDATGWAPGIAEQGPETGVADGPESVIRAVRYQVKHGAKAIKLCATAGVLSFEGSVGAQQMADEEIRAAVREAQRHDLPVAAHAHGPEGTLAAVRAGVASIEHGSVLTPPVLAAMKQRGTWLVPTLYLRQAIRRDLLPPPIRAKMDEVTPLMDRSFRLALRSGVKIAFGTDASVFPHGQNAREFAVRVKLGQTPLEAIRGATLYAAQVLGVEDRGVIARGKLADLVAVRGNPLRDIGSLERVAFVMKGGEVVDVTPPLPAPMAVVVRAARMVDVERGAVVSPGVVVVDSGRIRSVGGAGIPADAKTIDLGDLTLLPGLIDAHTHLTADYNRGWELRPAQETPGDRALRGARNAGITLRAGFTTVRDLGASDFADIALIRAIADGWVPGPRMIPSGHAIGITGGHCDETGWAPGVLQRGPEQGIADGPDGVMAAVRNQAKYGAKVIKICATAGVLSHDATVGAQQLSDA
;
A
#
# COMPACT_ATOMS: atom_id res chain seq x y z
N MET A 1 -51.75 16.03 54.72
CA MET A 1 -50.95 17.16 54.18
C MET A 1 -50.49 16.76 52.79
N THR A 2 -51.20 17.28 51.80
CA THR A 2 -51.01 17.07 50.36
C THR A 2 -49.88 17.97 49.85
N PRO A 3 -48.96 17.49 48.99
CA PRO A 3 -47.91 18.33 48.44
C PRO A 3 -48.44 19.22 47.30
N PRO A 4 -47.87 20.41 47.09
CA PRO A 4 -48.33 21.35 46.08
C PRO A 4 -47.71 21.12 44.69
N ALA A 5 -48.42 21.73 43.75
CA ALA A 5 -48.27 21.84 42.30
C ALA A 5 -46.85 21.92 41.72
N GLY A 6 -46.75 21.43 40.48
CA GLY A 6 -45.53 21.23 39.72
C GLY A 6 -44.87 22.49 39.17
N SER A 7 -43.55 22.39 39.02
CA SER A 7 -42.73 23.25 38.18
C SER A 7 -42.20 22.43 37.02
N LEU A 8 -42.60 22.77 35.79
CA LEU A 8 -42.00 22.26 34.56
C LEU A 8 -40.56 22.80 34.48
N LEU A 9 -39.55 21.96 34.71
CA LEU A 9 -38.19 22.24 34.27
C LEU A 9 -38.11 21.99 32.76
N LEU A 10 -38.06 23.08 31.98
CA LEU A 10 -37.69 23.04 30.58
C LEU A 10 -36.18 22.75 30.51
N ALA A 11 -35.80 21.47 30.42
CA ALA A 11 -34.43 21.10 30.10
C ALA A 11 -34.12 21.58 28.67
N LEU A 12 -33.24 22.58 28.54
CA LEU A 12 -32.63 22.92 27.26
C LEU A 12 -31.89 21.67 26.75
N LEU A 13 -32.53 20.94 25.86
CA LEU A 13 -31.88 19.98 24.97
C LEU A 13 -30.96 20.78 24.06
N LEU A 14 -29.71 20.96 24.46
CA LEU A 14 -28.62 21.29 23.55
C LEU A 14 -28.47 20.11 22.59
N SER A 15 -29.19 20.18 21.46
CA SER A 15 -29.05 19.25 20.34
C SER A 15 -27.56 19.13 19.96
N PRO A 16 -27.01 17.90 19.83
CA PRO A 16 -25.63 17.67 19.36
C PRO A 16 -25.39 18.09 17.90
N ALA A 17 -26.37 18.67 17.22
CA ALA A 17 -26.35 18.99 15.81
C ALA A 17 -25.47 20.20 15.44
N ALA A 18 -24.96 20.96 16.42
CA ALA A 18 -24.21 22.20 16.16
C ALA A 18 -22.69 22.02 15.96
N LEU A 19 -22.13 20.80 16.11
CA LEU A 19 -20.70 20.54 15.86
C LEU A 19 -20.41 19.76 14.56
N ALA A 20 -21.43 19.45 13.75
CA ALA A 20 -21.28 18.64 12.54
C ALA A 20 -21.48 19.42 11.22
N ALA A 21 -21.42 20.74 11.25
CA ALA A 21 -21.54 21.58 10.06
C ALA A 21 -20.53 22.74 10.07
N GLN A 22 -19.24 22.42 10.16
CA GLN A 22 -18.29 23.21 9.39
C GLN A 22 -18.46 22.77 7.94
N ASP A 23 -19.37 23.46 7.24
CA ASP A 23 -19.53 23.38 5.80
C ASP A 23 -18.13 23.63 5.19
N SER A 24 -17.45 22.55 4.77
CA SER A 24 -16.04 22.63 4.38
C SER A 24 -15.93 23.63 3.23
N LEU A 25 -15.27 24.77 3.47
CA LEU A 25 -15.06 25.79 2.44
C LEU A 25 -14.58 25.12 1.15
N ALA A 26 -15.24 25.43 0.03
CA ALA A 26 -14.86 24.85 -1.26
C ALA A 26 -13.39 25.19 -1.56
N THR A 27 -12.63 24.22 -2.06
CA THR A 27 -11.28 24.46 -2.59
C THR A 27 -11.40 24.62 -4.10
N VAL A 28 -10.94 25.74 -4.65
CA VAL A 28 -10.86 25.94 -6.11
C VAL A 28 -9.43 25.79 -6.58
N VAL A 29 -9.19 24.82 -7.45
CA VAL A 29 -7.90 24.58 -8.10
C VAL A 29 -7.87 25.33 -9.44
N ARG A 30 -6.95 26.29 -9.59
CA ARG A 30 -6.70 27.04 -10.81
C ARG A 30 -5.40 26.60 -11.46
N ALA A 31 -5.41 26.56 -12.78
CA ALA A 31 -4.22 26.30 -13.58
C ALA A 31 -4.33 27.00 -14.93
N ALA A 32 -3.19 27.20 -15.60
CA ALA A 32 -3.18 27.75 -16.94
C ALA A 32 -4.02 26.90 -17.92
N ARG A 33 -4.01 25.57 -17.78
CA ARG A 33 -4.64 24.64 -18.72
C ARG A 33 -5.27 23.43 -18.02
N MET A 34 -6.23 22.80 -18.70
CA MET A 34 -6.80 21.50 -18.33
C MET A 34 -7.05 20.68 -19.59
N LEU A 35 -6.65 19.40 -19.55
CA LEU A 35 -6.95 18.43 -20.60
C LEU A 35 -8.24 17.69 -20.27
N ASP A 36 -9.26 17.86 -21.12
CA ASP A 36 -10.41 16.98 -21.13
C ASP A 36 -10.03 15.68 -21.87
N VAL A 37 -9.76 14.62 -21.12
CA VAL A 37 -9.35 13.33 -21.68
C VAL A 37 -10.47 12.64 -22.48
N SER A 38 -11.74 13.04 -22.31
CA SER A 38 -12.86 12.47 -23.08
C SER A 38 -12.86 13.01 -24.51
N THR A 39 -12.58 14.30 -24.69
CA THR A 39 -12.62 14.97 -26.00
C THR A 39 -11.25 15.23 -26.63
N GLY A 40 -10.18 15.21 -25.82
CA GLY A 40 -8.85 15.65 -26.22
C GLY A 40 -8.67 17.17 -26.24
N ARG A 41 -9.70 17.94 -25.84
CA ARG A 41 -9.68 19.40 -25.87
C ARG A 41 -8.87 19.96 -24.70
N MET A 42 -8.03 20.94 -24.99
CA MET A 42 -7.34 21.75 -23.98
C MET A 42 -8.18 22.99 -23.66
N THR A 43 -8.44 23.26 -22.38
CA THR A 43 -9.17 24.45 -21.92
C THR A 43 -8.25 25.41 -21.17
N SER A 44 -8.35 26.71 -21.46
CA SER A 44 -7.62 27.81 -20.78
C SER A 44 -8.54 29.02 -20.59
N PRO A 45 -8.54 29.66 -19.41
CA PRO A 45 -7.93 29.19 -18.15
C PRO A 45 -8.70 27.99 -17.58
N ALA A 46 -8.05 27.19 -16.73
CA ALA A 46 -8.67 26.06 -16.05
C ALA A 46 -9.05 26.41 -14.60
N SER A 47 -10.21 25.92 -14.16
CA SER A 47 -10.71 26.07 -12.80
C SER A 47 -11.54 24.84 -12.43
N VAL A 48 -11.32 24.26 -11.25
CA VAL A 48 -12.07 23.12 -10.72
C VAL A 48 -12.45 23.40 -9.27
N SER A 49 -13.75 23.44 -8.96
CA SER A 49 -14.25 23.57 -7.58
C SER A 49 -14.38 22.19 -6.96
N VAL A 50 -13.86 22.03 -5.74
CA VAL A 50 -13.85 20.79 -4.98
C VAL A 50 -14.51 21.02 -3.63
N ARG A 51 -15.45 20.15 -3.28
CA ARG A 51 -16.13 20.12 -1.97
C ARG A 51 -16.37 18.68 -1.54
N ALA A 52 -16.13 18.37 -0.26
CA ALA A 52 -16.33 17.02 0.29
C ALA A 52 -15.70 15.91 -0.56
N GLY A 53 -14.48 16.14 -1.05
CA GLY A 53 -13.71 15.20 -1.87
C GLY A 53 -14.26 14.93 -3.28
N ARG A 54 -15.21 15.73 -3.76
CA ARG A 54 -15.80 15.62 -5.11
C ARG A 54 -15.67 16.93 -5.89
N ILE A 55 -15.66 16.79 -7.20
CA ILE A 55 -15.69 17.92 -8.14
C ILE A 55 -17.12 18.48 -8.16
N GLU A 56 -17.28 19.69 -7.65
CA GLU A 56 -18.56 20.41 -7.62
C GLU A 56 -18.84 21.08 -8.97
N ALA A 57 -17.82 21.69 -9.57
CA ALA A 57 -17.92 22.39 -10.85
C ALA A 57 -16.58 22.40 -11.60
N VAL A 58 -16.65 22.52 -12.92
CA VAL A 58 -15.51 22.70 -13.83
C VAL A 58 -15.73 23.99 -14.61
N GLY A 59 -14.78 24.92 -14.53
CA GLY A 59 -14.92 26.30 -14.99
C GLY A 59 -15.79 27.16 -14.06
N GLY A 60 -16.17 28.35 -14.54
CA GLY A 60 -17.08 29.26 -13.83
C GLY A 60 -16.43 30.17 -12.78
N ALA A 61 -17.27 30.94 -12.09
CA ALA A 61 -16.84 31.87 -11.05
C ALA A 61 -16.40 31.12 -9.77
N VAL A 62 -15.43 31.69 -9.05
CA VAL A 62 -14.97 31.17 -7.75
C VAL A 62 -16.03 31.51 -6.69
N PRO A 63 -16.61 30.52 -5.99
CA PRO A 63 -17.56 30.81 -4.92
C PRO A 63 -16.91 31.65 -3.82
N ALA A 64 -17.65 32.62 -3.27
CA ALA A 64 -17.15 33.47 -2.18
C ALA A 64 -16.72 32.62 -0.97
N GLY A 65 -15.59 32.96 -0.35
CA GLY A 65 -15.04 32.23 0.78
C GLY A 65 -14.25 30.96 0.42
N SER A 66 -14.13 30.60 -0.86
CA SER A 66 -13.36 29.43 -1.28
C SER A 66 -11.86 29.59 -1.03
N ARG A 67 -11.18 28.51 -0.64
CA ARG A 67 -9.71 28.43 -0.66
C ARG A 67 -9.23 28.27 -2.10
N VAL A 68 -8.49 29.23 -2.62
CA VAL A 68 -7.94 29.17 -3.99
C VAL A 68 -6.53 28.58 -3.97
N LEU A 69 -6.33 27.50 -4.73
CA LEU A 69 -5.02 26.92 -5.03
C LEU A 69 -4.67 27.27 -6.47
N ASP A 70 -3.86 28.30 -6.67
CA ASP A 70 -3.34 28.67 -7.99
C ASP A 70 -2.03 27.93 -8.28
N LEU A 71 -2.08 27.01 -9.24
CA LEU A 71 -0.94 26.18 -9.64
C LEU A 71 -0.10 26.84 -10.76
N GLY A 72 -0.50 28.02 -11.25
CA GLY A 72 0.22 28.74 -12.29
C GLY A 72 0.27 27.99 -13.63
N ASP A 73 1.46 27.98 -14.26
CA ASP A 73 1.66 27.45 -15.62
C ASP A 73 1.76 25.90 -15.68
N VAL A 74 0.68 25.24 -15.30
CA VAL A 74 0.54 23.78 -15.39
C VAL A 74 -0.70 23.38 -16.20
N THR A 75 -0.72 22.12 -16.62
CA THR A 75 -1.88 21.45 -17.22
C THR A 75 -2.46 20.47 -16.22
N LEU A 76 -3.74 20.63 -15.89
CA LEU A 76 -4.52 19.71 -15.06
C LEU A 76 -4.98 18.49 -15.87
N LEU A 77 -4.92 17.32 -15.23
CA LEU A 77 -5.45 16.04 -15.70
C LEU A 77 -6.19 15.33 -14.56
N PRO A 78 -7.09 14.36 -14.86
CA PRO A 78 -7.58 13.44 -13.84
C PRO A 78 -6.41 12.66 -13.20
N GLY A 79 -6.59 12.20 -11.96
CA GLY A 79 -5.67 11.28 -11.31
C GLY A 79 -5.40 10.04 -12.16
N LEU A 80 -4.13 9.62 -12.22
CA LEU A 80 -3.71 8.48 -13.03
C LEU A 80 -4.07 7.16 -12.34
N ILE A 81 -4.27 6.12 -13.15
CA ILE A 81 -4.65 4.78 -12.73
C ILE A 81 -3.69 3.76 -13.36
N ASP A 82 -3.13 2.89 -12.52
CA ASP A 82 -2.28 1.77 -12.93
C ASP A 82 -3.01 0.44 -12.67
N LEU A 83 -3.31 -0.33 -13.72
CA LEU A 83 -4.07 -1.58 -13.59
C LEU A 83 -3.19 -2.80 -13.26
N HIS A 84 -1.88 -2.65 -13.14
CA HIS A 84 -1.00 -3.78 -12.88
C HIS A 84 0.17 -3.35 -12.01
N THR A 85 0.00 -3.51 -10.71
CA THR A 85 1.03 -3.25 -9.70
C THR A 85 1.11 -4.40 -8.72
N HIS A 86 2.24 -4.51 -8.03
CA HIS A 86 2.42 -5.38 -6.88
C HIS A 86 3.04 -4.56 -5.73
N LEU A 87 2.25 -3.72 -5.05
CA LEU A 87 2.74 -2.77 -4.05
C LEU A 87 3.54 -3.46 -2.93
N THR A 88 3.21 -4.71 -2.63
CA THR A 88 3.78 -5.47 -1.51
C THR A 88 5.11 -6.17 -1.84
N SER A 89 5.53 -6.13 -3.10
CA SER A 89 6.73 -6.80 -3.62
C SER A 89 7.86 -5.83 -3.98
N ASP A 90 9.09 -6.35 -4.11
CA ASP A 90 10.24 -5.61 -4.66
C ASP A 90 11.29 -6.57 -5.25
N LEU A 91 11.35 -6.61 -6.58
CA LEU A 91 12.30 -7.46 -7.32
C LEU A 91 13.61 -6.70 -7.66
N SER A 92 13.76 -5.47 -7.18
CA SER A 92 14.98 -4.68 -7.37
C SER A 92 16.08 -4.98 -6.35
N THR A 93 15.83 -5.92 -5.42
CA THR A 93 16.79 -6.37 -4.41
C THR A 93 17.26 -7.80 -4.70
N PRO A 94 18.51 -8.21 -4.37
CA PRO A 94 19.01 -9.56 -4.67
C PRO A 94 18.23 -10.71 -4.02
N ASP A 95 17.59 -10.48 -2.88
CA ASP A 95 16.95 -11.51 -2.06
C ASP A 95 15.49 -11.82 -2.44
N TRP A 96 14.97 -11.21 -3.52
CA TRP A 96 13.56 -11.31 -3.92
C TRP A 96 13.09 -12.77 -4.16
N VAL A 97 13.99 -13.69 -4.50
CA VAL A 97 13.64 -15.11 -4.70
C VAL A 97 13.32 -15.79 -3.36
N ALA A 98 13.95 -15.37 -2.26
CA ALA A 98 13.74 -15.94 -0.92
C ALA A 98 12.52 -15.34 -0.21
N GLU A 99 11.84 -14.40 -0.85
CA GLU A 99 10.73 -13.64 -0.29
C GLU A 99 9.56 -14.51 0.18
N PRO A 100 9.10 -15.54 -0.58
CA PRO A 100 7.99 -16.40 -0.17
C PRO A 100 8.21 -17.13 1.17
N VAL A 101 9.47 -17.33 1.60
CA VAL A 101 9.82 -18.07 2.83
C VAL A 101 10.45 -17.20 3.91
N ARG A 102 10.85 -15.96 3.59
CA ARG A 102 11.43 -15.00 4.56
C ARG A 102 10.48 -13.85 4.88
N GLY A 103 9.59 -13.52 3.97
CA GLY A 103 8.57 -12.49 4.11
C GLY A 103 7.49 -12.91 5.09
N THR A 104 6.84 -11.90 5.67
CA THR A 104 5.64 -12.06 6.48
C THR A 104 4.58 -11.08 6.01
N PRO A 105 3.27 -11.35 6.23
CA PRO A 105 2.22 -10.40 5.87
C PRO A 105 2.41 -9.01 6.48
N ALA A 106 2.98 -8.93 7.69
CA ALA A 106 3.35 -7.66 8.31
C ALA A 106 4.43 -6.91 7.49
N SER A 107 5.51 -7.59 7.09
CA SER A 107 6.57 -6.97 6.29
C SER A 107 6.11 -6.56 4.88
N TRP A 108 5.27 -7.37 4.25
CA TRP A 108 4.66 -7.11 2.94
C TRP A 108 3.78 -5.88 2.96
N ALA A 109 2.92 -5.74 3.99
CA ALA A 109 2.08 -4.57 4.16
C ALA A 109 2.90 -3.30 4.41
N LEU A 110 3.96 -3.37 5.22
CA LEU A 110 4.85 -2.22 5.50
C LEU A 110 5.61 -1.75 4.25
N ARG A 111 6.15 -2.68 3.45
CA ARG A 111 6.72 -2.36 2.14
C ARG A 111 5.67 -1.74 1.22
N GLY A 112 4.48 -2.34 1.21
CA GLY A 112 3.29 -1.85 0.55
C GLY A 112 2.97 -0.39 0.86
N ALA A 113 3.02 0.01 2.13
CA ALA A 113 2.75 1.38 2.55
C ALA A 113 3.77 2.38 1.97
N MET A 114 5.05 2.01 1.92
CA MET A 114 6.09 2.81 1.28
C MET A 114 5.81 2.95 -0.22
N ASN A 115 5.62 1.82 -0.91
CA ASN A 115 5.39 1.79 -2.35
C ASN A 115 4.11 2.52 -2.76
N ALA A 116 3.04 2.41 -1.97
CA ALA A 116 1.79 3.13 -2.12
C ALA A 116 2.01 4.66 -2.03
N ARG A 117 2.74 5.13 -1.03
CA ARG A 117 3.07 6.56 -0.87
C ARG A 117 3.89 7.09 -2.06
N ILE A 118 4.89 6.33 -2.52
CA ILE A 118 5.72 6.71 -3.67
C ILE A 118 4.86 6.77 -4.95
N THR A 119 4.02 5.77 -5.18
CA THR A 119 3.13 5.68 -6.34
C THR A 119 2.11 6.83 -6.36
N LEU A 120 1.53 7.19 -5.20
CA LEU A 120 0.63 8.34 -5.07
C LEU A 120 1.32 9.65 -5.46
N ARG A 121 2.54 9.87 -4.95
CA ARG A 121 3.33 11.07 -5.26
C ARG A 121 3.69 11.19 -6.75
N ALA A 122 3.78 10.07 -7.45
CA ALA A 122 3.99 10.02 -8.89
C ALA A 122 2.71 10.29 -9.72
N GLY A 123 1.59 10.66 -9.07
CA GLY A 123 0.35 11.04 -9.73
C GLY A 123 -0.67 9.92 -9.93
N PHE A 124 -0.39 8.72 -9.45
CA PHE A 124 -1.33 7.60 -9.52
C PHE A 124 -2.23 7.62 -8.29
N THR A 125 -3.51 7.99 -8.45
CA THR A 125 -4.47 8.10 -7.34
C THR A 125 -5.29 6.84 -7.14
N THR A 126 -5.27 5.91 -8.11
CA THR A 126 -5.85 4.57 -8.02
C THR A 126 -4.90 3.54 -8.62
N VAL A 127 -4.82 2.35 -8.04
CA VAL A 127 -4.08 1.22 -8.59
C VAL A 127 -4.88 -0.08 -8.46
N ARG A 128 -4.69 -1.02 -9.36
CA ARG A 128 -5.10 -2.42 -9.19
C ARG A 128 -3.87 -3.21 -8.81
N ASP A 129 -3.89 -3.76 -7.60
CA ASP A 129 -2.84 -4.65 -7.10
C ASP A 129 -3.26 -6.08 -7.47
N VAL A 130 -2.42 -6.75 -8.27
CA VAL A 130 -2.81 -8.00 -8.97
C VAL A 130 -2.07 -9.23 -8.43
N GLY A 131 -1.65 -9.19 -7.17
CA GLY A 131 -1.15 -10.37 -6.48
C GLY A 131 -0.41 -9.97 -5.21
N ALA A 132 -0.91 -10.39 -4.06
CA ALA A 132 -0.30 -10.16 -2.77
C ALA A 132 -0.50 -11.33 -1.80
N GLY A 133 0.56 -11.67 -1.07
CA GLY A 133 0.50 -12.66 0.00
C GLY A 133 -0.21 -12.14 1.25
N GLY A 134 -0.90 -13.03 1.96
CA GLY A 134 -1.51 -12.75 3.26
C GLY A 134 -2.57 -11.64 3.26
N PHE A 135 -3.17 -11.36 2.09
CA PHE A 135 -4.13 -10.27 1.89
C PHE A 135 -3.58 -8.87 2.23
N SER A 136 -2.27 -8.69 2.08
CA SER A 136 -1.58 -7.45 2.42
C SER A 136 -2.06 -6.27 1.55
N ASP A 137 -2.49 -6.52 0.31
CA ASP A 137 -3.13 -5.53 -0.57
C ASP A 137 -4.52 -5.10 -0.07
N VAL A 138 -5.30 -6.03 0.49
CA VAL A 138 -6.58 -5.72 1.15
C VAL A 138 -6.34 -4.91 2.42
N ALA A 139 -5.34 -5.25 3.22
CA ALA A 139 -4.94 -4.47 4.39
C ALA A 139 -4.53 -3.04 4.00
N LEU A 140 -3.76 -2.88 2.91
CA LEU A 140 -3.43 -1.57 2.35
C LEU A 140 -4.68 -0.80 1.91
N MET A 141 -5.59 -1.43 1.18
CA MET A 141 -6.86 -0.80 0.77
C MET A 141 -7.61 -0.26 2.01
N ARG A 142 -7.82 -1.10 3.03
CA ARG A 142 -8.53 -0.72 4.26
C ARG A 142 -7.84 0.42 4.99
N ALA A 143 -6.52 0.33 5.16
CA ALA A 143 -5.74 1.34 5.85
C ALA A 143 -5.75 2.69 5.09
N ILE A 144 -5.68 2.67 3.76
CA ILE A 144 -5.69 3.88 2.94
C ILE A 144 -7.10 4.49 2.88
N ASP A 145 -8.14 3.69 2.66
CA ASP A 145 -9.52 4.17 2.60
C ASP A 145 -10.02 4.68 3.97
N GLY A 146 -9.52 4.08 5.06
CA GLY A 146 -9.74 4.55 6.43
C GLY A 146 -8.88 5.76 6.85
N GLY A 147 -8.01 6.28 5.98
CA GLY A 147 -7.16 7.44 6.28
C GLY A 147 -6.03 7.15 7.29
N LEU A 148 -5.70 5.88 7.53
CA LEU A 148 -4.64 5.45 8.45
C LEU A 148 -3.25 5.80 7.89
N ILE A 149 -3.05 5.60 6.59
CA ILE A 149 -1.81 5.87 5.86
C ILE A 149 -2.11 6.50 4.49
N PRO A 150 -1.19 7.31 3.93
CA PRO A 150 -1.35 7.86 2.58
C PRO A 150 -1.06 6.80 1.50
N GLY A 151 -1.80 6.83 0.40
CA GLY A 151 -1.57 5.99 -0.78
C GLY A 151 -2.68 6.14 -1.83
N PRO A 152 -2.54 5.54 -3.04
CA PRO A 152 -3.63 5.45 -4.01
C PRO A 152 -4.79 4.63 -3.46
N ARG A 153 -5.98 4.77 -4.04
CA ARG A 153 -7.05 3.78 -3.84
C ARG A 153 -6.60 2.46 -4.43
N VAL A 154 -6.60 1.40 -3.63
CA VAL A 154 -6.15 0.07 -4.06
C VAL A 154 -7.37 -0.76 -4.44
N VAL A 155 -7.35 -1.38 -5.62
CA VAL A 155 -8.28 -2.44 -6.01
C VAL A 155 -7.53 -3.76 -5.84
N PRO A 156 -7.67 -4.44 -4.68
CA PRO A 156 -6.90 -5.63 -4.37
C PRO A 156 -7.42 -6.87 -5.11
N SER A 157 -6.53 -7.81 -5.44
CA SER A 157 -6.92 -9.15 -5.91
C SER A 157 -6.77 -10.24 -4.86
N GLY A 158 -6.08 -9.96 -3.76
CA GLY A 158 -5.56 -11.02 -2.90
C GLY A 158 -4.52 -11.85 -3.65
N HIS A 159 -4.50 -13.16 -3.38
CA HIS A 159 -3.59 -14.06 -4.06
C HIS A 159 -3.99 -14.23 -5.53
N ALA A 160 -3.00 -14.18 -6.43
CA ALA A 160 -3.20 -14.55 -7.83
C ALA A 160 -3.40 -16.06 -7.94
N ILE A 161 -4.34 -16.49 -8.77
CA ILE A 161 -4.74 -17.91 -8.87
C ILE A 161 -4.01 -18.59 -10.03
N GLY A 162 -3.38 -19.73 -9.77
CA GLY A 162 -2.76 -20.58 -10.78
C GLY A 162 -2.79 -22.06 -10.39
N ILE A 163 -2.26 -22.90 -11.28
CA ILE A 163 -2.13 -24.35 -11.05
C ILE A 163 -0.92 -24.67 -10.15
N THR A 164 -0.87 -25.89 -9.62
CA THR A 164 0.35 -26.43 -9.00
C THR A 164 1.51 -26.40 -9.99
N GLY A 165 2.65 -25.83 -9.58
CA GLY A 165 3.83 -25.64 -10.42
C GLY A 165 3.69 -24.54 -11.47
N GLY A 166 2.64 -23.73 -11.40
CA GLY A 166 2.37 -22.63 -12.33
C GLY A 166 3.15 -21.34 -12.05
N HIS A 167 2.90 -20.30 -12.86
CA HIS A 167 3.55 -18.98 -12.68
C HIS A 167 3.18 -18.31 -11.35
N CYS A 168 1.93 -18.50 -10.91
CA CYS A 168 1.41 -17.97 -9.65
C CYS A 168 1.74 -18.85 -8.42
N ASP A 169 2.52 -19.92 -8.58
CA ASP A 169 2.95 -20.80 -7.49
C ASP A 169 4.39 -20.48 -7.03
N ALA A 170 4.72 -20.77 -5.77
CA ALA A 170 6.06 -20.64 -5.22
C ALA A 170 6.97 -21.78 -5.69
N THR A 171 7.42 -21.68 -6.94
CA THR A 171 8.32 -22.66 -7.57
C THR A 171 9.79 -22.48 -7.17
N GLY A 172 10.59 -23.55 -7.29
CA GLY A 172 12.04 -23.52 -7.03
C GLY A 172 12.46 -23.98 -5.63
N TRP A 173 11.53 -24.48 -4.81
CA TRP A 173 11.79 -24.97 -3.46
C TRP A 173 11.77 -26.50 -3.36
N ALA A 174 12.42 -27.04 -2.33
CA ALA A 174 12.32 -28.46 -2.02
C ALA A 174 10.89 -28.80 -1.52
N PRO A 175 10.42 -30.05 -1.74
CA PRO A 175 9.11 -30.49 -1.23
C PRO A 175 8.96 -30.22 0.27
N GLY A 176 7.81 -29.70 0.67
CA GLY A 176 7.46 -29.37 2.06
C GLY A 176 7.88 -27.98 2.56
N ILE A 177 8.52 -27.15 1.72
CA ILE A 177 8.98 -25.81 2.12
C ILE A 177 7.97 -24.70 1.79
N ALA A 178 7.40 -24.71 0.58
CA ALA A 178 6.50 -23.66 0.09
C ALA A 178 5.25 -24.28 -0.58
N GLU A 179 4.70 -25.32 0.05
CA GLU A 179 3.49 -25.98 -0.43
C GLU A 179 2.28 -25.05 -0.26
N GLN A 180 1.47 -24.95 -1.31
CA GLN A 180 0.35 -24.00 -1.38
C GLN A 180 -0.98 -24.71 -1.68
N GLY A 181 -2.07 -23.99 -1.45
CA GLY A 181 -3.41 -24.49 -1.72
C GLY A 181 -4.37 -23.38 -2.16
N PRO A 182 -5.67 -23.69 -2.31
CA PRO A 182 -6.64 -22.76 -2.89
C PRO A 182 -6.76 -21.45 -2.11
N GLU A 183 -6.53 -21.49 -0.80
CA GLU A 183 -6.51 -20.31 0.08
C GLU A 183 -5.39 -19.31 -0.30
N THR A 184 -4.24 -19.82 -0.75
CA THR A 184 -3.07 -19.03 -1.16
C THR A 184 -2.95 -18.88 -2.68
N GLY A 185 -3.96 -19.33 -3.44
CA GLY A 185 -4.05 -19.13 -4.89
C GLY A 185 -3.63 -20.33 -5.74
N VAL A 186 -3.19 -21.45 -5.17
CA VAL A 186 -2.82 -22.64 -5.96
C VAL A 186 -3.99 -23.62 -6.00
N ALA A 187 -4.53 -23.87 -7.18
CA ALA A 187 -5.75 -24.64 -7.36
C ALA A 187 -5.76 -25.46 -8.66
N ASP A 188 -5.97 -26.76 -8.52
CA ASP A 188 -6.10 -27.69 -9.64
C ASP A 188 -7.55 -28.18 -9.78
N GLY A 189 -8.11 -28.03 -10.97
CA GLY A 189 -9.48 -28.39 -11.33
C GLY A 189 -10.51 -27.28 -11.05
N PRO A 190 -11.65 -27.28 -11.78
CA PRO A 190 -12.68 -26.23 -11.68
C PRO A 190 -13.21 -25.98 -10.27
N GLU A 191 -13.47 -27.02 -9.47
CA GLU A 191 -13.99 -26.90 -8.11
C GLU A 191 -13.00 -26.24 -7.16
N SER A 192 -11.71 -26.60 -7.29
CA SER A 192 -10.64 -25.99 -6.51
C SER A 192 -10.47 -24.51 -6.85
N VAL A 193 -10.56 -24.17 -8.15
CA VAL A 193 -10.54 -22.78 -8.61
C VAL A 193 -11.73 -21.97 -8.09
N ILE A 194 -12.93 -22.56 -8.03
CA ILE A 194 -14.11 -21.92 -7.40
C ILE A 194 -13.84 -21.68 -5.91
N ARG A 195 -13.27 -22.64 -5.18
CA ARG A 195 -12.86 -22.46 -3.78
C ARG A 195 -11.87 -21.31 -3.63
N ALA A 196 -10.85 -21.25 -4.48
CA ALA A 196 -9.86 -20.18 -4.46
C ALA A 196 -10.50 -18.81 -4.69
N VAL A 197 -11.35 -18.66 -5.71
CA VAL A 197 -12.08 -17.41 -5.98
C VAL A 197 -12.93 -16.99 -4.78
N ARG A 198 -13.74 -17.90 -4.24
CA ARG A 198 -14.57 -17.63 -3.06
C ARG A 198 -13.75 -17.22 -1.85
N TYR A 199 -12.57 -17.82 -1.67
CA TYR A 199 -11.68 -17.47 -0.58
C TYR A 199 -11.12 -16.06 -0.74
N GLN A 200 -10.67 -15.67 -1.94
CA GLN A 200 -10.21 -14.31 -2.19
C GLN A 200 -11.35 -13.29 -1.98
N VAL A 201 -12.57 -13.60 -2.44
CA VAL A 201 -13.78 -12.78 -2.21
C VAL A 201 -14.09 -12.65 -0.71
N LYS A 202 -14.11 -13.77 0.03
CA LYS A 202 -14.34 -13.80 1.49
C LYS A 202 -13.42 -12.85 2.24
N HIS A 203 -12.17 -12.75 1.79
CA HIS A 203 -11.14 -11.95 2.45
C HIS A 203 -10.96 -10.54 1.86
N GLY A 204 -11.82 -10.12 0.91
CA GLY A 204 -11.99 -8.72 0.53
C GLY A 204 -11.41 -8.33 -0.82
N ALA A 205 -11.06 -9.28 -1.67
CA ALA A 205 -10.66 -8.99 -3.05
C ALA A 205 -11.75 -8.21 -3.82
N LYS A 206 -11.31 -7.29 -4.67
CA LYS A 206 -12.13 -6.43 -5.54
C LYS A 206 -11.88 -6.68 -7.03
N ALA A 207 -10.97 -7.59 -7.35
CA ALA A 207 -10.75 -8.18 -8.65
C ALA A 207 -10.24 -9.62 -8.44
N ILE A 208 -10.28 -10.45 -9.46
CA ILE A 208 -9.61 -11.76 -9.45
C ILE A 208 -8.48 -11.75 -10.47
N LYS A 209 -7.32 -12.28 -10.10
CA LYS A 209 -6.18 -12.46 -11.00
C LYS A 209 -5.96 -13.94 -11.26
N LEU A 210 -5.77 -14.32 -12.53
CA LEU A 210 -5.40 -15.66 -12.97
C LEU A 210 -4.02 -15.66 -13.65
N CYS A 211 -3.29 -16.76 -13.53
CA CYS A 211 -2.13 -17.09 -14.37
C CYS A 211 -2.54 -18.10 -15.45
N ALA A 212 -2.95 -17.61 -16.63
CA ALA A 212 -3.41 -18.47 -17.72
C ALA A 212 -2.24 -19.14 -18.48
N THR A 213 -1.04 -18.57 -18.40
CA THR A 213 0.18 -19.12 -19.02
C THR A 213 1.36 -19.09 -18.06
N ALA A 214 2.39 -19.88 -18.37
CA ALA A 214 3.72 -19.75 -17.77
C ALA A 214 4.31 -18.36 -18.00
N GLY A 215 5.02 -17.88 -16.99
CA GLY A 215 5.55 -16.52 -16.91
C GLY A 215 7.06 -16.48 -16.93
N VAL A 216 7.58 -15.25 -16.82
CA VAL A 216 9.01 -14.99 -16.82
C VAL A 216 9.63 -15.17 -15.43
N LEU A 217 9.04 -14.55 -14.41
CA LEU A 217 9.63 -14.34 -13.09
C LEU A 217 9.39 -15.49 -12.10
N SER A 218 9.51 -16.72 -12.59
CA SER A 218 9.22 -17.97 -11.86
C SER A 218 10.07 -19.10 -12.43
N PHE A 219 10.18 -20.25 -11.75
CA PHE A 219 11.13 -21.32 -12.10
C PHE A 219 10.55 -22.46 -12.93
N GLU A 220 9.27 -22.39 -13.29
CA GLU A 220 8.61 -23.33 -14.17
C GLU A 220 9.09 -23.20 -15.63
N GLY A 221 8.59 -24.13 -16.46
CA GLY A 221 8.96 -24.30 -17.87
C GLY A 221 8.73 -23.10 -18.80
N SER A 222 8.77 -23.35 -20.10
CA SER A 222 8.85 -22.32 -21.15
C SER A 222 7.75 -21.25 -21.05
N VAL A 223 8.15 -19.97 -21.20
CA VAL A 223 7.23 -18.81 -21.18
C VAL A 223 6.10 -19.01 -22.18
N GLY A 224 4.88 -18.68 -21.75
CA GLY A 224 3.71 -18.63 -22.63
C GLY A 224 2.98 -19.95 -22.85
N ALA A 225 3.50 -21.08 -22.37
CA ALA A 225 2.74 -22.33 -22.34
C ALA A 225 1.45 -22.13 -21.54
N GLN A 226 0.30 -22.58 -22.05
CA GLN A 226 -0.96 -22.54 -21.31
C GLN A 226 -0.85 -23.41 -20.05
N GLN A 227 -1.28 -22.86 -18.92
CA GLN A 227 -1.21 -23.53 -17.61
C GLN A 227 -2.58 -23.98 -17.13
N MET A 228 -3.56 -23.07 -17.08
CA MET A 228 -4.91 -23.42 -16.68
C MET A 228 -5.69 -24.04 -17.84
N ALA A 229 -6.46 -25.09 -17.56
CA ALA A 229 -7.42 -25.66 -18.50
C ALA A 229 -8.56 -24.67 -18.80
N ASP A 230 -9.17 -24.80 -19.98
CA ASP A 230 -10.27 -23.94 -20.41
C ASP A 230 -11.46 -23.99 -19.43
N GLU A 231 -11.73 -25.15 -18.83
CA GLU A 231 -12.77 -25.36 -17.82
C GLU A 231 -12.48 -24.58 -16.53
N GLU A 232 -11.22 -24.53 -16.11
CA GLU A 232 -10.77 -23.85 -14.89
C GLU A 232 -10.89 -22.34 -15.05
N ILE A 233 -10.39 -21.79 -16.16
CA ILE A 233 -10.51 -20.36 -16.46
C ILE A 233 -11.99 -19.95 -16.54
N ARG A 234 -12.83 -20.75 -17.21
CA ARG A 234 -14.28 -20.50 -17.27
C ARG A 234 -14.94 -20.59 -15.90
N ALA A 235 -14.51 -21.51 -15.03
CA ALA A 235 -15.03 -21.62 -13.68
C ALA A 235 -14.70 -20.38 -12.85
N ALA A 236 -13.45 -19.91 -12.90
CA ALA A 236 -13.03 -18.67 -12.25
C ALA A 236 -13.86 -17.46 -12.71
N VAL A 237 -14.00 -17.27 -14.03
CA VAL A 237 -14.74 -16.13 -14.58
C VAL A 237 -16.22 -16.17 -14.19
N ARG A 238 -16.87 -17.34 -14.27
CA ARG A 238 -18.28 -17.47 -13.86
C ARG A 238 -18.47 -17.21 -12.37
N GLU A 239 -17.56 -17.69 -11.53
CA GLU A 239 -17.68 -17.47 -10.08
C GLU A 239 -17.42 -16.01 -9.73
N ALA A 240 -16.39 -15.38 -10.30
CA ALA A 240 -16.12 -13.95 -10.11
C ALA A 240 -17.30 -13.07 -10.57
N GLN A 241 -17.95 -13.43 -11.68
CA GLN A 241 -19.13 -12.73 -12.18
C GLN A 241 -20.32 -12.78 -11.21
N ARG A 242 -20.50 -13.87 -10.43
CA ARG A 242 -21.55 -13.93 -9.38
C ARG A 242 -21.33 -12.93 -8.24
N HIS A 243 -20.12 -12.38 -8.15
CA HIS A 243 -19.72 -11.38 -7.18
C HIS A 243 -19.46 -10.01 -7.82
N ASP A 244 -19.84 -9.82 -9.09
CA ASP A 244 -19.60 -8.59 -9.87
C ASP A 244 -18.12 -8.16 -9.92
N LEU A 245 -17.19 -9.13 -9.88
CA LEU A 245 -15.76 -8.86 -9.89
C LEU A 245 -15.14 -9.05 -11.29
N PRO A 246 -14.31 -8.09 -11.76
CA PRO A 246 -13.56 -8.28 -12.99
C PRO A 246 -12.43 -9.29 -12.81
N VAL A 247 -12.12 -10.04 -13.87
CA VAL A 247 -11.01 -11.00 -13.91
C VAL A 247 -9.89 -10.48 -14.81
N ALA A 248 -8.67 -10.42 -14.28
CA ALA A 248 -7.44 -10.15 -15.01
C ALA A 248 -6.69 -11.47 -15.25
N ALA A 249 -6.12 -11.68 -16.44
CA ALA A 249 -5.31 -12.87 -16.72
C ALA A 249 -3.90 -12.50 -17.16
N HIS A 250 -2.89 -12.96 -16.41
CA HIS A 250 -1.52 -13.04 -16.90
C HIS A 250 -1.47 -14.02 -18.07
N ALA A 251 -1.06 -13.53 -19.24
CA ALA A 251 -0.90 -14.38 -20.42
C ALA A 251 0.17 -13.83 -21.38
N HIS A 252 1.21 -14.63 -21.65
CA HIS A 252 2.23 -14.33 -22.65
C HIS A 252 1.93 -14.99 -23.99
N GLY A 253 1.69 -16.31 -23.99
CA GLY A 253 1.52 -17.13 -25.19
C GLY A 253 0.08 -17.12 -25.73
N PRO A 254 -0.10 -17.39 -27.04
CA PRO A 254 -1.36 -17.17 -27.72
C PRO A 254 -2.48 -18.14 -27.31
N GLU A 255 -2.18 -19.40 -27.00
CA GLU A 255 -3.18 -20.43 -26.65
C GLU A 255 -3.90 -20.07 -25.34
N GLY A 256 -3.15 -19.88 -24.27
CA GLY A 256 -3.73 -19.48 -22.98
C GLY A 256 -4.35 -18.08 -23.01
N THR A 257 -3.81 -17.16 -23.82
CA THR A 257 -4.45 -15.85 -24.04
C THR A 257 -5.82 -16.02 -24.71
N LEU A 258 -5.92 -16.86 -25.76
CA LEU A 258 -7.18 -17.12 -26.44
C LEU A 258 -8.21 -17.79 -25.52
N ALA A 259 -7.77 -18.75 -24.70
CA ALA A 259 -8.60 -19.42 -23.70
C ALA A 259 -9.18 -18.40 -22.70
N ALA A 260 -8.33 -17.53 -22.13
CA ALA A 260 -8.73 -16.47 -21.22
C ALA A 260 -9.74 -15.49 -21.85
N VAL A 261 -9.47 -15.02 -23.07
CA VAL A 261 -10.38 -14.12 -23.80
C VAL A 261 -11.72 -14.81 -24.05
N ARG A 262 -11.73 -16.07 -24.48
CA ARG A 262 -12.96 -16.84 -24.73
C ARG A 262 -13.79 -17.03 -23.47
N ALA A 263 -13.14 -17.23 -22.32
CA ALA A 263 -13.78 -17.36 -21.02
C ALA A 263 -14.44 -16.05 -20.54
N GLY A 264 -14.00 -14.90 -21.05
CA GLY A 264 -14.59 -13.59 -20.76
C GLY A 264 -13.86 -12.77 -19.70
N VAL A 265 -12.53 -12.94 -19.58
CA VAL A 265 -11.73 -12.05 -18.72
C VAL A 265 -11.84 -10.59 -19.16
N ALA A 266 -11.80 -9.68 -18.18
CA ALA A 266 -11.89 -8.23 -18.42
C ALA A 266 -10.61 -7.70 -19.08
N SER A 267 -9.45 -8.21 -18.68
CA SER A 267 -8.15 -7.79 -19.22
C SER A 267 -7.15 -8.93 -19.36
N ILE A 268 -6.34 -8.85 -20.42
CA ILE A 268 -5.13 -9.63 -20.62
C ILE A 268 -3.95 -8.77 -20.21
N GLU A 269 -3.15 -9.30 -19.31
CA GLU A 269 -1.93 -8.68 -18.83
C GLU A 269 -0.72 -9.17 -19.64
N HIS A 270 0.21 -8.26 -19.91
CA HIS A 270 1.40 -8.42 -20.75
C HIS A 270 1.08 -8.63 -22.25
N GLY A 271 0.40 -9.73 -22.62
CA GLY A 271 0.07 -10.05 -24.01
C GLY A 271 1.31 -10.05 -24.91
N SER A 272 2.38 -10.71 -24.49
CA SER A 272 3.69 -10.58 -25.13
C SER A 272 3.80 -11.25 -26.50
N VAL A 273 2.92 -12.20 -26.82
CA VAL A 273 2.88 -12.93 -28.09
C VAL A 273 1.45 -12.98 -28.63
N LEU A 274 0.89 -11.83 -29.03
CA LEU A 274 -0.44 -11.76 -29.62
C LEU A 274 -0.42 -12.15 -31.11
N THR A 275 -1.49 -12.82 -31.53
CA THR A 275 -1.71 -13.24 -32.92
C THR A 275 -3.03 -12.66 -33.46
N PRO A 276 -3.23 -12.59 -34.79
CA PRO A 276 -4.49 -12.10 -35.35
C PRO A 276 -5.76 -12.79 -34.83
N PRO A 277 -5.81 -14.13 -34.63
CA PRO A 277 -6.96 -14.80 -34.02
C PRO A 277 -7.24 -14.35 -32.57
N VAL A 278 -6.20 -14.19 -31.76
CA VAL A 278 -6.34 -13.68 -30.38
C VAL A 278 -6.90 -12.26 -30.40
N LEU A 279 -6.34 -11.37 -31.23
CA LEU A 279 -6.79 -9.99 -31.34
C LEU A 279 -8.24 -9.89 -31.84
N ALA A 280 -8.63 -10.73 -32.81
CA ALA A 280 -10.01 -10.80 -33.27
C ALA A 280 -10.96 -11.21 -32.13
N ALA A 281 -10.58 -12.21 -31.33
CA ALA A 281 -11.35 -12.62 -30.16
C ALA A 281 -11.44 -11.51 -29.10
N MET A 282 -10.34 -10.79 -28.84
CA MET A 282 -10.33 -9.66 -27.90
C MET A 282 -11.30 -8.56 -28.34
N LYS A 283 -11.33 -8.21 -29.64
CA LYS A 283 -12.28 -7.23 -30.18
C LYS A 283 -13.72 -7.72 -30.04
N GLN A 284 -13.99 -8.98 -30.35
CA GLN A 284 -15.33 -9.57 -30.24
C GLN A 284 -15.83 -9.57 -28.79
N ARG A 285 -14.96 -9.87 -27.82
CA ARG A 285 -15.29 -9.94 -26.39
C ARG A 285 -15.19 -8.59 -25.67
N GLY A 286 -14.59 -7.59 -26.30
CA GLY A 286 -14.31 -6.30 -25.68
C GLY A 286 -13.22 -6.36 -24.58
N THR A 287 -12.40 -7.42 -24.57
CA THR A 287 -11.32 -7.63 -23.60
C THR A 287 -10.20 -6.60 -23.81
N TRP A 288 -9.71 -6.04 -22.70
CA TRP A 288 -8.65 -5.04 -22.70
C TRP A 288 -7.25 -5.67 -22.73
N LEU A 289 -6.30 -4.99 -23.35
CA LEU A 289 -4.87 -5.28 -23.21
C LEU A 289 -4.24 -4.32 -22.18
N VAL A 290 -3.50 -4.87 -21.22
CA VAL A 290 -2.65 -4.14 -20.27
C VAL A 290 -1.20 -4.59 -20.51
N PRO A 291 -0.39 -3.82 -21.27
CA PRO A 291 0.78 -4.39 -21.95
C PRO A 291 2.10 -4.37 -21.14
N THR A 292 2.20 -3.57 -20.08
CA THR A 292 3.34 -3.53 -19.14
C THR A 292 4.71 -3.44 -19.83
N LEU A 293 4.92 -2.50 -20.75
CA LEU A 293 6.06 -2.53 -21.68
C LEU A 293 7.36 -1.95 -21.10
N TYR A 294 7.30 -1.05 -20.13
CA TYR A 294 8.47 -0.39 -19.55
C TYR A 294 9.37 -1.37 -18.80
N LEU A 295 8.79 -2.41 -18.18
CA LEU A 295 9.54 -3.41 -17.43
C LEU A 295 10.70 -4.02 -18.23
N ARG A 296 10.53 -4.20 -19.55
CA ARG A 296 11.56 -4.82 -20.42
C ARG A 296 12.85 -4.01 -20.51
N GLN A 297 12.75 -2.69 -20.27
CA GLN A 297 13.86 -1.75 -20.25
C GLN A 297 14.42 -1.57 -18.83
N ALA A 298 13.55 -1.66 -17.82
CA ALA A 298 13.87 -1.29 -16.44
C ALA A 298 14.32 -2.47 -15.57
N ILE A 299 13.96 -3.70 -15.94
CA ILE A 299 14.28 -4.88 -15.14
C ILE A 299 15.79 -5.04 -14.96
N ARG A 300 16.20 -5.25 -13.71
CA ARG A 300 17.59 -5.51 -13.32
C ARG A 300 17.98 -6.93 -13.69
N ARG A 301 18.33 -7.12 -14.96
CA ARG A 301 18.72 -8.44 -15.50
C ARG A 301 19.77 -9.08 -14.60
N ASP A 302 20.77 -8.33 -14.12
CA ASP A 302 21.84 -8.79 -13.24
C ASP A 302 21.36 -9.52 -11.97
N LEU A 303 20.18 -9.18 -11.43
CA LEU A 303 19.58 -9.81 -10.26
C LEU A 303 18.75 -11.07 -10.58
N LEU A 304 18.57 -11.42 -11.86
CA LEU A 304 17.77 -12.58 -12.25
C LEU A 304 18.60 -13.87 -12.22
N PRO A 305 18.08 -14.94 -11.59
CA PRO A 305 18.63 -16.29 -11.75
C PRO A 305 18.75 -16.69 -13.23
N PRO A 306 19.75 -17.49 -13.63
CA PRO A 306 19.99 -17.81 -15.04
C PRO A 306 18.76 -18.35 -15.81
N PRO A 307 17.93 -19.27 -15.26
CA PRO A 307 16.75 -19.76 -15.97
C PRO A 307 15.72 -18.65 -16.22
N ILE A 308 15.50 -17.78 -15.24
CA ILE A 308 14.56 -16.64 -15.32
C ILE A 308 15.06 -15.59 -16.31
N ARG A 309 16.38 -15.33 -16.31
CA ARG A 309 17.02 -14.43 -17.27
C ARG A 309 16.83 -14.90 -18.71
N ALA A 310 17.01 -16.20 -18.97
CA ALA A 310 16.81 -16.77 -20.30
C ALA A 310 15.37 -16.54 -20.80
N LYS A 311 14.37 -16.76 -19.94
CA LYS A 311 12.96 -16.47 -20.21
C LYS A 311 12.72 -14.98 -20.54
N MET A 312 13.34 -14.07 -19.79
CA MET A 312 13.23 -12.63 -20.04
C MET A 312 13.84 -12.21 -21.38
N ASP A 313 15.01 -12.76 -21.73
CA ASP A 313 15.70 -12.44 -22.98
C ASP A 313 14.96 -12.99 -24.20
N GLU A 314 14.28 -14.14 -24.07
CA GLU A 314 13.41 -14.70 -25.10
C GLU A 314 12.17 -13.82 -25.37
N VAL A 315 11.46 -13.38 -24.33
CA VAL A 315 10.17 -12.70 -24.48
C VAL A 315 10.30 -11.21 -24.86
N THR A 316 11.34 -10.53 -24.37
CA THR A 316 11.58 -9.09 -24.56
C THR A 316 11.42 -8.63 -26.03
N PRO A 317 12.05 -9.26 -27.04
CA PRO A 317 11.93 -8.83 -28.44
C PRO A 317 10.52 -9.06 -29.04
N LEU A 318 9.70 -9.91 -28.43
CA LEU A 318 8.35 -10.23 -28.92
C LEU A 318 7.33 -9.15 -28.50
N MET A 319 7.49 -8.58 -27.31
CA MET A 319 6.57 -7.59 -26.74
C MET A 319 6.35 -6.37 -27.66
N ASP A 320 7.42 -5.83 -28.24
CA ASP A 320 7.34 -4.66 -29.14
C ASP A 320 6.62 -4.97 -30.46
N ARG A 321 6.73 -6.21 -30.97
CA ARG A 321 6.00 -6.64 -32.17
C ARG A 321 4.52 -6.85 -31.83
N SER A 322 4.26 -7.51 -30.71
CA SER A 322 2.91 -7.77 -30.21
C SER A 322 2.13 -6.48 -29.98
N PHE A 323 2.72 -5.49 -29.31
CA PHE A 323 2.06 -4.22 -29.04
C PHE A 323 1.75 -3.43 -30.32
N ARG A 324 2.69 -3.35 -31.27
CA ARG A 324 2.43 -2.71 -32.57
C ARG A 324 1.32 -3.42 -33.35
N LEU A 325 1.22 -4.74 -33.24
CA LEU A 325 0.13 -5.50 -33.85
C LEU A 325 -1.21 -5.16 -33.17
N ALA A 326 -1.25 -5.11 -31.84
CA ALA A 326 -2.44 -4.70 -31.09
C ALA A 326 -2.93 -3.30 -31.49
N LEU A 327 -2.02 -2.33 -31.64
CA LEU A 327 -2.35 -0.98 -32.11
C LEU A 327 -2.99 -1.00 -33.50
N ARG A 328 -2.39 -1.68 -34.47
CA ARG A 328 -2.94 -1.81 -35.84
C ARG A 328 -4.28 -2.52 -35.86
N SER A 329 -4.46 -3.50 -34.98
CA SER A 329 -5.71 -4.24 -34.85
C SER A 329 -6.80 -3.42 -34.18
N GLY A 330 -6.50 -2.32 -33.47
CA GLY A 330 -7.51 -1.50 -32.80
C GLY A 330 -8.22 -2.21 -31.65
N VAL A 331 -7.53 -3.11 -30.94
CA VAL A 331 -8.02 -3.62 -29.65
C VAL A 331 -7.99 -2.50 -28.61
N LYS A 332 -8.78 -2.64 -27.55
CA LYS A 332 -8.79 -1.69 -26.44
C LYS A 332 -7.51 -1.88 -25.60
N ILE A 333 -6.83 -0.78 -25.27
CA ILE A 333 -5.56 -0.82 -24.52
C ILE A 333 -5.66 0.13 -23.31
N ALA A 334 -5.48 -0.43 -22.12
CA ALA A 334 -5.43 0.31 -20.87
C ALA A 334 -4.00 0.37 -20.31
N PHE A 335 -3.78 1.16 -19.26
CA PHE A 335 -2.48 1.37 -18.65
C PHE A 335 -2.24 0.42 -17.49
N GLY A 336 -1.09 -0.23 -17.49
CA GLY A 336 -0.55 -0.96 -16.36
C GLY A 336 0.93 -1.21 -16.59
N THR A 337 1.70 -1.33 -15.51
CA THR A 337 3.17 -1.23 -15.62
C THR A 337 3.94 -2.44 -15.12
N ASP A 338 3.33 -3.25 -14.25
CA ASP A 338 4.01 -4.30 -13.50
C ASP A 338 5.05 -3.74 -12.50
N ALA A 339 4.72 -2.61 -11.85
CA ALA A 339 5.57 -1.99 -10.85
C ALA A 339 5.79 -2.93 -9.63
N SER A 340 7.05 -2.92 -9.17
CA SER A 340 7.79 -3.87 -8.31
C SER A 340 8.87 -4.64 -9.07
N VAL A 341 8.66 -4.95 -10.37
CA VAL A 341 9.73 -5.45 -11.28
C VAL A 341 10.81 -4.39 -11.50
N PHE A 342 10.40 -3.13 -11.36
CA PHE A 342 11.25 -1.95 -11.25
C PHE A 342 10.70 -1.07 -10.11
N PRO A 343 11.48 -0.09 -9.62
CA PRO A 343 11.06 0.73 -8.48
C PRO A 343 9.73 1.48 -8.71
N HIS A 344 8.86 1.44 -7.70
CA HIS A 344 7.62 2.23 -7.69
C HIS A 344 7.90 3.73 -7.87
N GLY A 345 6.93 4.44 -8.46
CA GLY A 345 7.06 5.87 -8.81
C GLY A 345 7.65 6.13 -10.20
N GLN A 346 8.24 5.10 -10.83
CA GLN A 346 8.64 5.17 -12.24
C GLN A 346 7.52 4.77 -13.21
N ASN A 347 6.30 4.52 -12.71
CA ASN A 347 5.14 4.03 -13.47
C ASN A 347 4.89 4.86 -14.74
N ALA A 348 4.97 6.19 -14.67
CA ALA A 348 4.73 7.09 -15.80
C ALA A 348 5.68 6.89 -17.00
N ARG A 349 6.81 6.19 -16.84
CA ARG A 349 7.72 5.87 -17.95
C ARG A 349 7.09 4.95 -19.00
N GLU A 350 6.06 4.20 -18.63
CA GLU A 350 5.24 3.41 -19.55
C GLU A 350 4.62 4.27 -20.66
N PHE A 351 4.24 5.52 -20.38
CA PHE A 351 3.69 6.41 -21.40
C PHE A 351 4.69 6.66 -22.54
N ALA A 352 5.94 6.97 -22.19
CA ALA A 352 6.99 7.25 -23.17
C ALA A 352 7.28 6.01 -24.04
N VAL A 353 7.30 4.82 -23.44
CA VAL A 353 7.50 3.55 -24.17
C VAL A 353 6.35 3.29 -25.14
N ARG A 354 5.10 3.45 -24.71
CA ARG A 354 3.92 3.24 -25.55
C ARG A 354 3.84 4.24 -26.71
N VAL A 355 4.14 5.51 -26.46
CA VAL A 355 4.18 6.55 -27.50
C VAL A 355 5.30 6.28 -28.50
N LYS A 356 6.50 5.90 -28.04
CA LYS A 356 7.62 5.51 -28.92
C LYS A 356 7.27 4.33 -29.83
N LEU A 357 6.38 3.44 -29.39
CA LEU A 357 5.91 2.29 -30.18
C LEU A 357 4.72 2.60 -31.09
N GLY A 358 4.21 3.83 -31.09
CA GLY A 358 3.23 4.32 -32.05
C GLY A 358 1.83 4.61 -31.48
N GLN A 359 1.61 4.49 -30.16
CA GLN A 359 0.36 4.96 -29.56
C GLN A 359 0.35 6.50 -29.50
N THR A 360 -0.80 7.13 -29.76
CA THR A 360 -0.88 8.59 -29.62
C THR A 360 -0.82 9.00 -28.14
N PRO A 361 -0.27 10.19 -27.80
CA PRO A 361 -0.25 10.69 -26.42
C PRO A 361 -1.63 10.72 -25.74
N LEU A 362 -2.67 11.13 -26.46
CA LEU A 362 -4.04 11.17 -25.93
C LEU A 362 -4.56 9.77 -25.57
N GLU A 363 -4.35 8.78 -26.43
CA GLU A 363 -4.77 7.39 -26.18
C GLU A 363 -3.96 6.75 -25.03
N ALA A 364 -2.68 7.10 -24.91
CA ALA A 364 -1.86 6.65 -23.79
C ALA A 364 -2.42 7.21 -22.46
N ILE A 365 -2.72 8.51 -22.39
CA ILE A 365 -3.34 9.17 -21.23
C ILE A 365 -4.72 8.61 -20.91
N ARG A 366 -5.59 8.41 -21.92
CA ARG A 366 -6.90 7.75 -21.74
C ARG A 366 -6.74 6.37 -21.13
N GLY A 367 -5.72 5.62 -21.57
CA GLY A 367 -5.32 4.33 -21.02
C GLY A 367 -5.17 4.33 -19.50
N ALA A 368 -4.63 5.41 -18.92
CA ALA A 368 -4.37 5.58 -17.49
C ALA A 368 -5.44 6.41 -16.76
N THR A 369 -6.55 6.74 -17.41
CA THR A 369 -7.61 7.58 -16.83
C THR A 369 -8.97 6.96 -17.15
N LEU A 370 -9.62 7.41 -18.22
CA LEU A 370 -10.94 6.97 -18.65
C LEU A 370 -11.03 5.45 -18.88
N TYR A 371 -10.05 4.87 -19.59
CA TYR A 371 -10.07 3.45 -19.94
C TYR A 371 -9.74 2.57 -18.74
N ALA A 372 -8.81 2.99 -17.89
CA ALA A 372 -8.53 2.25 -16.66
C ALA A 372 -9.75 2.25 -15.72
N ALA A 373 -10.47 3.37 -15.59
CA ALA A 373 -11.73 3.40 -14.84
C ALA A 373 -12.77 2.41 -15.40
N GLN A 374 -12.87 2.30 -16.74
CA GLN A 374 -13.74 1.31 -17.40
C GLN A 374 -13.32 -0.15 -17.13
N VAL A 375 -12.01 -0.45 -17.11
CA VAL A 375 -11.51 -1.80 -16.77
C VAL A 375 -11.86 -2.16 -15.32
N LEU A 376 -11.78 -1.19 -14.41
CA LEU A 376 -12.15 -1.38 -13.00
C LEU A 376 -13.67 -1.44 -12.77
N GLY A 377 -14.49 -1.10 -13.76
CA GLY A 377 -15.95 -1.02 -13.59
C GLY A 377 -16.40 0.12 -12.69
N VAL A 378 -15.62 1.21 -12.60
CA VAL A 378 -15.95 2.38 -11.76
C VAL A 378 -16.26 3.60 -12.61
N GLU A 379 -17.27 4.36 -12.20
CA GLU A 379 -17.69 5.58 -12.89
C GLU A 379 -17.36 6.86 -12.10
N ASP A 380 -16.94 6.74 -10.84
CA ASP A 380 -16.74 7.88 -9.95
C ASP A 380 -15.43 8.65 -10.21
N ARG A 381 -14.56 8.19 -11.11
CA ARG A 381 -13.23 8.78 -11.39
C ARG A 381 -12.79 8.60 -12.85
N GLY A 382 -11.58 9.07 -13.19
CA GLY A 382 -10.97 8.91 -14.50
C GLY A 382 -11.23 10.05 -15.48
N VAL A 383 -12.07 11.03 -15.13
CA VAL A 383 -12.32 12.27 -15.88
C VAL A 383 -12.52 13.45 -14.93
N ILE A 384 -12.18 14.68 -15.35
CA ILE A 384 -12.50 15.90 -14.58
C ILE A 384 -13.92 16.34 -14.96
N ALA A 385 -14.91 15.91 -14.18
CA ALA A 385 -16.31 16.25 -14.40
C ALA A 385 -17.07 16.36 -13.08
N ARG A 386 -18.19 17.12 -13.08
CA ARG A 386 -19.05 17.29 -11.91
C ARG A 386 -19.49 15.93 -11.33
N GLY A 387 -19.47 15.84 -10.00
CA GLY A 387 -19.87 14.65 -9.24
C GLY A 387 -18.78 13.58 -9.11
N LYS A 388 -17.73 13.61 -9.95
CA LYS A 388 -16.59 12.69 -9.84
C LYS A 388 -15.74 13.01 -8.62
N LEU A 389 -14.95 12.04 -8.17
CA LEU A 389 -13.95 12.22 -7.12
C LEU A 389 -12.94 13.29 -7.53
N ALA A 390 -12.53 14.12 -6.58
CA ALA A 390 -11.51 15.14 -6.77
C ALA A 390 -10.10 14.52 -6.73
N ASP A 391 -9.83 13.68 -7.72
CA ASP A 391 -8.53 13.09 -8.01
C ASP A 391 -7.92 13.85 -9.19
N LEU A 392 -6.94 14.72 -8.91
CA LEU A 392 -6.36 15.65 -9.88
C LEU A 392 -4.85 15.55 -9.86
N VAL A 393 -4.22 15.65 -11.02
CA VAL A 393 -2.77 15.83 -11.15
C VAL A 393 -2.46 17.02 -12.04
N ALA A 394 -1.29 17.64 -11.84
CA ALA A 394 -0.82 18.68 -12.74
C ALA A 394 0.63 18.45 -13.18
N VAL A 395 0.90 18.73 -14.45
CA VAL A 395 2.24 18.69 -15.04
C VAL A 395 2.56 20.00 -15.74
N ARG A 396 3.84 20.35 -15.85
CA ARG A 396 4.28 21.53 -16.61
C ARG A 396 4.13 21.28 -18.11
N GLY A 397 3.81 22.33 -18.87
CA GLY A 397 3.69 22.24 -20.34
C GLY A 397 2.45 21.47 -20.81
N ASN A 398 2.46 20.98 -22.06
CA ASN A 398 1.35 20.25 -22.67
C ASN A 398 1.71 18.75 -22.85
N PRO A 399 1.06 17.84 -22.11
CA PRO A 399 1.39 16.41 -22.15
C PRO A 399 1.04 15.73 -23.48
N LEU A 400 0.22 16.35 -24.34
CA LEU A 400 -0.04 15.85 -25.70
C LEU A 400 1.10 16.16 -26.67
N ARG A 401 2.00 17.08 -26.33
CA ARG A 401 3.20 17.41 -27.11
C ARG A 401 4.47 16.80 -26.52
N ASP A 402 4.57 16.79 -25.18
CA ASP A 402 5.64 16.12 -24.44
C ASP A 402 5.05 15.17 -23.39
N ILE A 403 4.93 13.89 -23.76
CA ILE A 403 4.38 12.87 -22.86
C ILE A 403 5.29 12.61 -21.65
N GLY A 404 6.59 12.91 -21.76
CA GLY A 404 7.56 12.74 -20.67
C GLY A 404 7.33 13.71 -19.51
N SER A 405 6.49 14.73 -19.67
CA SER A 405 6.04 15.60 -18.58
C SER A 405 5.30 14.85 -17.47
N LEU A 406 4.65 13.72 -17.77
CA LEU A 406 3.97 12.85 -16.79
C LEU A 406 4.92 12.17 -15.81
N GLU A 407 6.22 12.10 -16.11
CA GLU A 407 7.24 11.62 -15.17
C GLU A 407 7.61 12.66 -14.10
N ARG A 408 7.17 13.91 -14.26
CA ARG A 408 7.53 15.05 -13.41
C ARG A 408 6.27 15.78 -12.95
N VAL A 409 5.43 15.07 -12.20
CA VAL A 409 4.20 15.61 -11.63
C VAL A 409 4.52 16.75 -10.65
N ALA A 410 3.86 17.89 -10.83
CA ALA A 410 4.04 19.09 -10.02
C ALA A 410 2.99 19.22 -8.91
N PHE A 411 1.88 18.51 -9.04
CA PHE A 411 0.76 18.55 -8.09
C PHE A 411 -0.03 17.25 -8.13
N VAL A 412 -0.45 16.77 -6.96
CA VAL A 412 -1.36 15.64 -6.80
C VAL A 412 -2.42 16.00 -5.75
N MET A 413 -3.67 15.73 -6.07
CA MET A 413 -4.81 15.76 -5.16
C MET A 413 -5.54 14.41 -5.26
N LYS A 414 -5.89 13.81 -4.11
CA LYS A 414 -6.70 12.59 -4.03
C LYS A 414 -7.86 12.83 -3.09
N GLY A 415 -9.09 12.62 -3.57
CA GLY A 415 -10.29 12.84 -2.76
C GLY A 415 -10.38 14.24 -2.16
N GLY A 416 -9.87 15.26 -2.86
CA GLY A 416 -9.86 16.65 -2.38
C GLY A 416 -8.70 17.03 -1.46
N GLU A 417 -7.90 16.06 -1.01
CA GLU A 417 -6.72 16.31 -0.18
C GLU A 417 -5.47 16.49 -1.06
N VAL A 418 -4.69 17.54 -0.78
CA VAL A 418 -3.43 17.81 -1.48
C VAL A 418 -2.34 16.90 -0.93
N VAL A 419 -1.61 16.23 -1.83
CA VAL A 419 -0.49 15.34 -1.49
C VAL A 419 0.81 16.11 -1.62
N ASP A 420 1.70 15.99 -0.63
CA ASP A 420 3.06 16.53 -0.73
C ASP A 420 3.89 15.68 -1.71
N VAL A 421 4.23 16.29 -2.84
CA VAL A 421 5.02 15.73 -3.94
C VAL A 421 6.50 16.08 -3.85
N THR A 422 6.93 16.79 -2.81
CA THR A 422 8.34 17.18 -2.64
C THR A 422 9.19 15.92 -2.39
N PRO A 423 10.26 15.69 -3.17
CA PRO A 423 11.17 14.59 -2.89
C PRO A 423 11.88 14.82 -1.55
N PRO A 424 12.12 13.76 -0.76
CA PRO A 424 12.88 13.89 0.48
C PRO A 424 14.28 14.45 0.18
N LEU A 425 14.70 15.45 0.96
CA LEU A 425 16.04 16.03 0.81
C LEU A 425 17.11 14.97 1.10
N PRO A 426 18.22 14.93 0.35
CA PRO A 426 19.36 14.10 0.72
C PRO A 426 19.84 14.51 2.12
N ALA A 427 20.20 13.52 2.94
CA ALA A 427 20.75 13.78 4.27
C ALA A 427 22.08 14.55 4.11
N PRO A 428 22.22 15.76 4.67
CA PRO A 428 23.50 16.46 4.69
C PRO A 428 24.53 15.64 5.48
N MET A 429 25.81 15.70 5.10
CA MET A 429 26.88 15.03 5.85
C MET A 429 26.99 15.58 7.28
N ALA A 430 26.81 16.91 7.44
CA ALA A 430 26.71 17.57 8.74
C ALA A 430 25.52 18.56 8.79
N VAL A 431 24.82 18.59 9.92
CA VAL A 431 23.71 19.49 10.22
C VAL A 431 24.02 20.25 11.50
N VAL A 432 23.88 21.56 11.48
CA VAL A 432 23.92 22.39 12.70
C VAL A 432 22.50 22.76 13.06
N VAL A 433 22.05 22.34 14.24
CA VAL A 433 20.77 22.77 14.81
C VAL A 433 21.03 23.93 15.75
N ARG A 434 20.44 25.09 15.45
CA ARG A 434 20.50 26.30 16.30
C ARG A 434 19.12 26.58 16.89
N ALA A 435 19.10 26.99 18.15
CA ALA A 435 17.91 27.37 18.89
C ALA A 435 18.27 28.45 19.91
N ALA A 436 17.31 29.26 20.35
CA ALA A 436 17.54 30.29 21.37
C ALA A 436 18.11 29.70 22.66
N ARG A 437 17.70 28.48 23.00
CA ARG A 437 18.10 27.79 24.24
C ARG A 437 18.07 26.27 24.08
N MET A 438 18.82 25.56 24.90
CA MET A 438 18.86 24.09 24.96
C MET A 438 18.88 23.62 26.42
N VAL A 439 18.23 22.49 26.71
CA VAL A 439 18.29 21.84 28.02
C VAL A 439 19.47 20.86 28.08
N ASP A 440 20.39 21.09 29.01
CA ASP A 440 21.41 20.13 29.44
C ASP A 440 20.83 19.34 30.62
N VAL A 441 20.30 18.15 30.34
CA VAL A 441 19.61 17.30 31.32
C VAL A 441 20.57 16.71 32.37
N GLU A 442 21.85 16.54 32.04
CA GLU A 442 22.85 16.00 32.97
C GLU A 442 23.19 17.04 34.04
N ARG A 443 23.33 18.30 33.63
CA ARG A 443 23.60 19.42 34.54
C ARG A 443 22.35 20.05 35.17
N GLY A 444 21.16 19.71 34.67
CA GLY A 444 19.91 20.34 35.10
C GLY A 444 19.84 21.83 34.74
N ALA A 445 20.43 22.24 33.61
CA ALA A 445 20.59 23.64 33.24
C ALA A 445 20.04 23.95 31.83
N VAL A 446 19.71 25.22 31.59
CA VAL A 446 19.37 25.74 30.27
C VAL A 446 20.56 26.55 29.74
N VAL A 447 21.06 26.19 28.57
CA VAL A 447 22.21 26.82 27.91
C VAL A 447 21.73 27.69 26.75
N SER A 448 22.31 28.88 26.58
CA SER A 448 22.01 29.79 25.47
C SER A 448 23.29 30.35 24.84
N PRO A 449 23.41 30.36 23.49
CA PRO A 449 22.48 29.78 22.53
C PRO A 449 22.53 28.24 22.54
N GLY A 450 21.41 27.60 22.17
CA GLY A 450 21.39 26.16 21.93
C GLY A 450 22.00 25.86 20.56
N VAL A 451 23.16 25.18 20.52
CA VAL A 451 23.81 24.79 19.27
C VAL A 451 24.23 23.34 19.36
N VAL A 452 23.82 22.52 18.40
CA VAL A 452 24.20 21.10 18.29
C VAL A 452 24.67 20.81 16.87
N VAL A 453 25.85 20.20 16.74
CA VAL A 453 26.40 19.73 15.46
C VAL A 453 26.15 18.23 15.37
N VAL A 454 25.38 17.83 14.36
CA VAL A 454 25.09 16.44 14.04
C VAL A 454 25.88 16.06 12.79
N ASP A 455 26.63 14.97 12.86
CA ASP A 455 27.43 14.44 11.76
C ASP A 455 27.13 12.95 11.66
N SER A 456 26.77 12.49 10.46
CA SER A 456 26.52 11.05 10.18
C SER A 456 25.54 10.40 11.19
N GLY A 457 24.49 11.13 11.57
CA GLY A 457 23.44 10.68 12.49
C GLY A 457 23.83 10.68 13.97
N ARG A 458 24.99 11.24 14.35
CA ARG A 458 25.45 11.34 15.73
C ARG A 458 25.71 12.80 16.12
N ILE A 459 25.47 13.13 17.39
CA ILE A 459 25.90 14.43 17.93
C ILE A 459 27.43 14.41 17.99
N ARG A 460 28.06 15.28 17.20
CA ARG A 460 29.52 15.46 17.14
C ARG A 460 30.01 16.43 18.19
N SER A 461 29.31 17.54 18.36
CA SER A 461 29.61 18.55 19.37
C SER A 461 28.36 19.33 19.79
N VAL A 462 28.46 19.94 20.96
CA VAL A 462 27.47 20.87 21.51
C VAL A 462 28.17 22.22 21.71
N GLY A 463 27.51 23.30 21.34
CA GLY A 463 28.09 24.65 21.29
C GLY A 463 28.58 25.06 19.90
N GLY A 464 29.06 26.30 19.76
CA GLY A 464 29.45 26.89 18.48
C GLY A 464 30.78 26.43 17.89
N ALA A 465 31.49 25.51 18.55
CA ALA A 465 32.83 25.07 18.14
C ALA A 465 32.78 23.87 17.16
N GLY A 466 33.69 23.87 16.19
CA GLY A 466 33.91 22.72 15.30
C GLY A 466 32.80 22.50 14.24
N ILE A 467 32.06 23.55 13.88
CA ILE A 467 31.05 23.52 12.82
C ILE A 467 31.74 23.36 11.46
N PRO A 468 31.45 22.29 10.69
CA PRO A 468 31.96 22.14 9.33
C PRO A 468 31.46 23.27 8.40
N ALA A 469 32.30 23.72 7.48
CA ALA A 469 31.98 24.83 6.58
C ALA A 469 30.81 24.52 5.61
N ASP A 470 30.59 23.25 5.32
CA ASP A 470 29.54 22.71 4.46
C ASP A 470 28.28 22.27 5.23
N ALA A 471 28.24 22.47 6.55
CA ALA A 471 27.13 22.01 7.35
C ALA A 471 25.84 22.79 7.06
N LYS A 472 24.75 22.07 6.84
CA LYS A 472 23.42 22.68 6.69
C LYS A 472 22.96 23.21 8.04
N THR A 473 22.68 24.50 8.14
CA THR A 473 22.10 25.07 9.36
C THR A 473 20.57 24.93 9.33
N ILE A 474 20.01 24.36 10.39
CA ILE A 474 18.59 24.37 10.73
C ILE A 474 18.45 25.34 11.91
N ASP A 475 17.88 26.52 11.63
CA ASP A 475 17.60 27.51 12.67
C ASP A 475 16.16 27.35 13.15
N LEU A 476 16.02 27.03 14.44
CA LEU A 476 14.75 26.81 15.12
C LEU A 476 14.22 28.09 15.79
N GLY A 477 14.93 29.22 15.68
CA GLY A 477 14.53 30.49 16.27
C GLY A 477 14.37 30.40 17.80
N ASP A 478 13.22 30.85 18.31
CA ASP A 478 12.96 30.96 19.75
C ASP A 478 12.60 29.62 20.44
N LEU A 479 12.67 28.50 19.72
CA LEU A 479 12.41 27.19 20.30
C LEU A 479 13.47 26.80 21.35
N THR A 480 13.09 25.89 22.23
CA THR A 480 14.02 25.22 23.16
C THR A 480 14.39 23.87 22.58
N LEU A 481 15.68 23.60 22.44
CA LEU A 481 16.19 22.31 22.00
C LEU A 481 16.29 21.34 23.18
N LEU A 482 15.80 20.11 23.00
CA LEU A 482 15.88 19.03 23.98
C LEU A 482 16.53 17.80 23.37
N PRO A 483 17.15 16.92 24.18
CA PRO A 483 17.37 15.54 23.76
C PRO A 483 16.06 14.89 23.31
N GLY A 484 16.11 14.03 22.30
CA GLY A 484 14.93 13.30 21.85
C GLY A 484 14.35 12.45 22.98
N LEU A 485 13.03 12.46 23.13
CA LEU A 485 12.35 11.75 24.21
C LEU A 485 12.44 10.23 24.03
N ILE A 486 12.36 9.51 25.15
CA ILE A 486 12.37 8.05 25.19
C ILE A 486 11.11 7.57 25.91
N ASP A 487 10.33 6.72 25.25
CA ASP A 487 9.20 6.03 25.87
C ASP A 487 9.60 4.60 26.23
N ALA A 488 9.53 4.24 27.51
CA ALA A 488 9.91 2.91 27.98
C ALA A 488 8.73 1.91 28.00
N HIS A 489 7.51 2.30 27.64
CA HIS A 489 6.35 1.41 27.62
C HIS A 489 5.32 1.89 26.59
N THR A 490 5.40 1.35 25.38
CA THR A 490 4.39 1.58 24.34
C THR A 490 3.88 0.25 23.74
N HIS A 491 2.79 0.35 22.99
CA HIS A 491 2.19 -0.72 22.18
C HIS A 491 1.82 -0.17 20.80
N LEU A 492 2.81 0.02 19.92
CA LEU A 492 2.63 0.72 18.64
C LEU A 492 1.64 0.02 17.72
N THR A 493 1.57 -1.32 17.76
CA THR A 493 0.67 -2.12 16.92
C THR A 493 -0.74 -2.29 17.50
N ALA A 494 -1.00 -1.73 18.70
CA ALA A 494 -2.29 -1.77 19.36
C ALA A 494 -3.07 -0.46 19.19
N ASP A 495 -4.39 -0.55 19.34
CA ASP A 495 -5.30 0.60 19.43
C ASP A 495 -6.59 0.17 20.13
N TYR A 496 -6.89 0.78 21.28
CA TYR A 496 -8.01 0.45 22.17
C TYR A 496 -9.24 1.35 21.96
N ASN A 497 -9.39 1.92 20.76
CA ASN A 497 -10.62 2.61 20.36
C ASN A 497 -11.83 1.65 20.23
N ARG A 498 -13.05 2.19 20.14
CA ARG A 498 -14.30 1.42 20.04
C ARG A 498 -14.19 0.22 19.08
N GLY A 499 -14.56 -0.98 19.56
CA GLY A 499 -14.51 -2.23 18.80
C GLY A 499 -13.14 -2.91 18.78
N TRP A 500 -12.18 -2.44 19.59
CA TRP A 500 -10.87 -3.07 19.76
C TRP A 500 -10.98 -4.53 20.19
N GLU A 501 -12.04 -4.89 20.92
CA GLU A 501 -12.28 -6.22 21.47
C GLU A 501 -12.37 -7.29 20.37
N LEU A 502 -12.86 -6.93 19.18
CA LEU A 502 -13.01 -7.85 18.05
C LEU A 502 -11.80 -7.85 17.11
N ARG A 503 -10.89 -6.89 17.23
CA ARG A 503 -9.75 -6.74 16.30
C ARG A 503 -8.85 -7.98 16.25
N PRO A 504 -8.55 -8.69 17.36
CA PRO A 504 -7.74 -9.89 17.27
C PRO A 504 -8.32 -10.98 16.36
N ALA A 505 -9.65 -11.04 16.23
CA ALA A 505 -10.35 -12.00 15.36
C ALA A 505 -10.58 -11.47 13.93
N GLN A 506 -10.56 -10.15 13.72
CA GLN A 506 -10.93 -9.52 12.44
C GLN A 506 -9.74 -9.04 11.62
N GLU A 507 -8.62 -8.72 12.26
CA GLU A 507 -7.47 -8.10 11.63
C GLU A 507 -6.39 -9.10 11.26
N THR A 508 -5.83 -8.89 10.08
CA THR A 508 -4.65 -9.63 9.61
C THR A 508 -3.38 -9.08 10.27
N PRO A 509 -2.25 -9.81 10.22
CA PRO A 509 -0.95 -9.26 10.62
C PRO A 509 -0.58 -7.99 9.85
N GLY A 510 -1.00 -7.88 8.58
CA GLY A 510 -0.83 -6.69 7.75
C GLY A 510 -1.56 -5.46 8.32
N ASP A 511 -2.82 -5.61 8.71
CA ASP A 511 -3.61 -4.52 9.32
C ASP A 511 -2.93 -3.96 10.58
N ARG A 512 -2.44 -4.87 11.46
CA ARG A 512 -1.73 -4.52 12.69
C ARG A 512 -0.41 -3.79 12.42
N ALA A 513 0.35 -4.24 11.43
CA ALA A 513 1.60 -3.62 11.04
C ALA A 513 1.39 -2.20 10.47
N LEU A 514 0.37 -2.00 9.64
CA LEU A 514 0.03 -0.68 9.08
C LEU A 514 -0.41 0.32 10.15
N ARG A 515 -1.16 -0.14 11.16
CA ARG A 515 -1.43 0.66 12.36
C ARG A 515 -0.13 1.03 13.08
N GLY A 516 0.75 0.04 13.27
CA GLY A 516 2.08 0.24 13.81
C GLY A 516 2.84 1.35 13.10
N ALA A 517 2.84 1.35 11.76
CA ALA A 517 3.50 2.38 10.96
C ALA A 517 2.92 3.79 11.17
N ARG A 518 1.58 3.92 11.24
CA ARG A 518 0.95 5.20 11.57
C ARG A 518 1.36 5.68 12.96
N ASN A 519 1.23 4.80 13.95
CA ASN A 519 1.49 5.13 15.35
C ASN A 519 2.96 5.49 15.56
N ALA A 520 3.89 4.74 14.98
CA ALA A 520 5.32 5.07 14.97
C ALA A 520 5.59 6.48 14.42
N GLY A 521 4.95 6.86 13.32
CA GLY A 521 5.09 8.20 12.74
C GLY A 521 4.50 9.31 13.64
N ILE A 522 3.38 9.05 14.32
CA ILE A 522 2.79 9.98 15.31
C ILE A 522 3.74 10.15 16.50
N THR A 523 4.22 9.04 17.07
CA THR A 523 5.15 9.01 18.21
C THR A 523 6.44 9.77 17.90
N LEU A 524 7.00 9.58 16.70
CA LEU A 524 8.18 10.34 16.26
C LEU A 524 7.89 11.85 16.20
N ARG A 525 6.76 12.27 15.63
CA ARG A 525 6.37 13.70 15.56
C ARG A 525 6.06 14.31 16.93
N ALA A 526 5.69 13.50 17.91
CA ALA A 526 5.53 13.93 19.30
C ALA A 526 6.88 14.14 20.03
N GLY A 527 8.01 13.89 19.37
CA GLY A 527 9.36 14.13 19.91
C GLY A 527 10.04 12.89 20.50
N PHE A 528 9.36 11.73 20.49
CA PHE A 528 9.96 10.46 20.92
C PHE A 528 10.82 9.88 19.80
N THR A 529 12.11 9.75 20.07
CA THR A 529 13.09 9.24 19.09
C THR A 529 13.52 7.81 19.40
N THR A 530 13.16 7.29 20.57
CA THR A 530 13.36 5.90 20.98
C THR A 530 12.14 5.40 21.75
N VAL A 531 11.74 4.16 21.51
CA VAL A 531 10.65 3.52 22.25
C VAL A 531 10.95 2.05 22.56
N ARG A 532 10.40 1.56 23.68
CA ARG A 532 10.34 0.14 24.00
C ARG A 532 8.90 -0.35 23.82
N ASP A 533 8.71 -1.19 22.82
CA ASP A 533 7.40 -1.72 22.41
C ASP A 533 7.19 -3.08 23.10
N LEU A 534 6.13 -3.19 23.91
CA LEU A 534 5.98 -4.25 24.93
C LEU A 534 4.76 -5.12 24.70
N GLY A 535 4.67 -5.71 23.50
CA GLY A 535 3.66 -6.70 23.16
C GLY A 535 3.14 -6.46 21.75
N ALA A 536 3.30 -7.47 20.89
CA ALA A 536 2.71 -7.48 19.57
C ALA A 536 2.31 -8.90 19.17
N SER A 537 1.25 -9.01 18.39
CA SER A 537 0.87 -10.26 17.73
C SER A 537 1.62 -10.43 16.42
N ASP A 538 1.90 -11.68 16.05
CA ASP A 538 2.51 -12.09 14.76
C ASP A 538 3.86 -11.42 14.47
N PHE A 539 4.58 -10.98 15.50
CA PHE A 539 5.85 -10.26 15.39
C PHE A 539 5.75 -9.00 14.50
N ALA A 540 4.58 -8.34 14.49
CA ALA A 540 4.36 -7.13 13.70
C ALA A 540 5.30 -5.98 14.12
N ASP A 541 5.69 -5.90 15.39
CA ASP A 541 6.69 -4.97 15.93
C ASP A 541 8.10 -5.25 15.39
N ILE A 542 8.48 -6.52 15.22
CA ILE A 542 9.74 -6.94 14.57
C ILE A 542 9.75 -6.56 13.09
N ALA A 543 8.63 -6.72 12.39
CA ALA A 543 8.52 -6.25 11.01
C ALA A 543 8.62 -4.72 10.94
N LEU A 544 7.99 -4.02 11.89
CA LEU A 544 7.98 -2.56 11.97
C LEU A 544 9.38 -1.98 12.23
N ILE A 545 10.15 -2.52 13.16
CA ILE A 545 11.53 -2.05 13.40
C ILE A 545 12.41 -2.21 12.16
N ARG A 546 12.27 -3.32 11.41
CA ARG A 546 12.99 -3.53 10.15
C ARG A 546 12.57 -2.49 9.12
N ALA A 547 11.27 -2.27 8.96
CA ALA A 547 10.75 -1.25 8.05
C ALA A 547 11.19 0.19 8.42
N ILE A 548 11.36 0.50 9.70
CA ILE A 548 11.93 1.78 10.14
C ILE A 548 13.43 1.85 9.82
N ALA A 549 14.18 0.79 10.09
CA ALA A 549 15.61 0.71 9.80
C ALA A 549 15.91 0.82 8.29
N ASP A 550 15.08 0.20 7.46
CA ASP A 550 15.15 0.25 6.00
C ASP A 550 14.61 1.56 5.40
N GLY A 551 14.09 2.46 6.24
CA GLY A 551 13.58 3.77 5.84
C GLY A 551 12.20 3.74 5.16
N TRP A 552 11.51 2.61 5.16
CA TRP A 552 10.17 2.47 4.59
C TRP A 552 9.14 3.26 5.40
N VAL A 553 9.27 3.20 6.73
CA VAL A 553 8.37 3.85 7.69
C VAL A 553 9.14 4.88 8.52
N PRO A 554 8.68 6.14 8.59
CA PRO A 554 9.22 7.09 9.57
C PRO A 554 8.77 6.68 10.98
N GLY A 555 9.72 6.49 11.89
CA GLY A 555 9.41 6.13 13.28
C GLY A 555 10.61 6.29 14.23
N PRO A 556 10.38 6.18 15.55
CA PRO A 556 11.45 6.14 16.53
C PRO A 556 12.31 4.88 16.37
N ARG A 557 13.51 4.90 16.94
CA ARG A 557 14.27 3.66 17.21
C ARG A 557 13.45 2.78 18.14
N MET A 558 13.31 1.49 17.82
CA MET A 558 12.48 0.58 18.60
C MET A 558 13.30 -0.47 19.35
N ILE A 559 12.82 -0.87 20.53
CA ILE A 559 13.24 -2.05 21.28
C ILE A 559 12.01 -2.95 21.41
N PRO A 560 11.82 -3.92 20.49
CA PRO A 560 10.61 -4.73 20.43
C PRO A 560 10.66 -5.94 21.35
N SER A 561 9.50 -6.43 21.78
CA SER A 561 9.38 -7.65 22.59
C SER A 561 8.85 -8.87 21.86
N GLY A 562 8.26 -8.71 20.67
CA GLY A 562 7.38 -9.74 20.12
C GLY A 562 6.16 -9.95 21.02
N HIS A 563 5.69 -11.18 21.13
CA HIS A 563 4.55 -11.51 21.98
C HIS A 563 4.89 -11.28 23.45
N ALA A 564 3.95 -10.65 24.16
CA ALA A 564 4.02 -10.60 25.61
C ALA A 564 3.70 -11.99 26.19
N ILE A 565 4.46 -12.42 27.19
CA ILE A 565 4.35 -13.74 27.78
C ILE A 565 3.40 -13.72 28.98
N GLY A 566 2.43 -14.64 29.01
CA GLY A 566 1.58 -14.88 30.17
C GLY A 566 1.08 -16.32 30.23
N ILE A 567 0.41 -16.67 31.33
CA ILE A 567 -0.20 -17.98 31.53
C ILE A 567 -1.50 -18.14 30.74
N THR A 568 -1.94 -19.38 30.57
CA THR A 568 -3.29 -19.69 30.10
C THR A 568 -4.34 -19.03 31.00
N GLY A 569 -5.28 -18.28 30.41
CA GLY A 569 -6.28 -17.50 31.15
C GLY A 569 -5.73 -16.22 31.81
N GLY A 570 -4.46 -15.87 31.52
CA GLY A 570 -3.76 -14.73 32.10
C GLY A 570 -4.05 -13.38 31.43
N HIS A 571 -3.33 -12.32 31.83
CA HIS A 571 -3.52 -10.97 31.28
C HIS A 571 -3.11 -10.84 29.81
N CYS A 572 -2.07 -11.58 29.43
CA CYS A 572 -1.55 -11.61 28.06
C CYS A 572 -2.35 -12.59 27.17
N ASP A 573 -3.26 -13.39 27.74
CA ASP A 573 -4.10 -14.34 27.00
C ASP A 573 -5.40 -13.67 26.53
N GLU A 574 -5.81 -13.94 25.30
CA GLU A 574 -7.04 -13.38 24.72
C GLU A 574 -8.24 -14.24 25.16
N THR A 575 -8.73 -13.97 26.37
CA THR A 575 -9.86 -14.66 26.99
C THR A 575 -11.22 -14.12 26.51
N GLY A 576 -12.31 -14.83 26.79
CA GLY A 576 -13.69 -14.40 26.46
C GLY A 576 -14.25 -14.92 25.14
N TRP A 577 -13.53 -15.80 24.45
CA TRP A 577 -13.95 -16.43 23.19
C TRP A 577 -14.46 -17.86 23.39
N ALA A 578 -15.29 -18.33 22.44
CA ALA A 578 -15.72 -19.73 22.43
C ALA A 578 -14.51 -20.68 22.25
N PRO A 579 -14.55 -21.90 22.82
CA PRO A 579 -13.48 -22.89 22.61
C PRO A 579 -13.14 -23.08 21.13
N GLY A 580 -11.85 -23.09 20.81
CA GLY A 580 -11.32 -23.17 19.43
C GLY A 580 -11.18 -21.83 18.70
N VAL A 581 -11.63 -20.71 19.28
CA VAL A 581 -11.41 -19.36 18.74
C VAL A 581 -10.26 -18.70 19.48
N LEU A 582 -9.23 -18.26 18.75
CA LEU A 582 -8.05 -17.54 19.27
C LEU A 582 -7.31 -18.27 20.41
N GLN A 583 -7.33 -19.60 20.41
CA GLN A 583 -6.49 -20.39 21.32
C GLN A 583 -5.01 -20.21 20.96
N ARG A 584 -4.24 -19.70 21.92
CA ARG A 584 -2.81 -19.44 21.76
C ARG A 584 -1.96 -20.42 22.54
N GLY A 585 -0.74 -20.65 22.06
CA GLY A 585 0.25 -21.48 22.72
C GLY A 585 1.58 -20.77 22.94
N PRO A 586 2.63 -21.51 23.35
CA PRO A 586 3.92 -20.93 23.73
C PRO A 586 4.59 -20.11 22.61
N GLU A 587 4.35 -20.47 21.35
CA GLU A 587 4.85 -19.73 20.19
C GLU A 587 4.29 -18.29 20.12
N GLN A 588 3.07 -18.10 20.62
CA GLN A 588 2.34 -16.83 20.67
C GLN A 588 2.39 -16.18 22.07
N GLY A 589 3.28 -16.66 22.95
CA GLY A 589 3.51 -16.08 24.27
C GLY A 589 2.62 -16.64 25.39
N ILE A 590 1.71 -17.58 25.11
CA ILE A 590 0.89 -18.19 26.18
C ILE A 590 1.54 -19.49 26.63
N ALA A 591 2.08 -19.49 27.85
CA ALA A 591 2.88 -20.59 28.35
C ALA A 591 2.71 -20.78 29.85
N ASP A 592 2.60 -22.05 30.24
CA ASP A 592 2.49 -22.46 31.64
C ASP A 592 3.75 -23.19 32.10
N GLY A 593 4.13 -22.98 33.35
CA GLY A 593 5.29 -23.58 33.99
C GLY A 593 6.65 -23.07 33.47
N PRO A 594 7.76 -23.42 34.17
CA PRO A 594 9.08 -22.88 33.86
C PRO A 594 9.59 -23.23 32.46
N ASP A 595 9.42 -24.47 32.03
CA ASP A 595 9.86 -24.94 30.71
C ASP A 595 9.08 -24.28 29.57
N GLY A 596 7.78 -24.10 29.75
CA GLY A 596 6.91 -23.39 28.80
C GLY A 596 7.36 -21.94 28.63
N VAL A 597 7.59 -21.23 29.74
CA VAL A 597 8.07 -19.84 29.72
C VAL A 597 9.45 -19.75 29.06
N MET A 598 10.38 -20.65 29.37
CA MET A 598 11.70 -20.69 28.71
C MET A 598 11.58 -20.93 27.20
N ALA A 599 10.69 -21.83 26.77
CA ALA A 599 10.42 -22.08 25.36
C ALA A 599 9.86 -20.83 24.67
N ALA A 600 8.89 -20.16 25.30
CA ALA A 600 8.32 -18.91 24.81
C ALA A 600 9.38 -17.80 24.67
N VAL A 601 10.26 -17.63 25.67
CA VAL A 601 11.38 -16.68 25.63
C VAL A 601 12.32 -16.98 24.46
N ARG A 602 12.73 -18.25 24.29
CA ARG A 602 13.59 -18.67 23.18
C ARG A 602 12.91 -18.42 21.84
N ASN A 603 11.60 -18.62 21.75
CA ASN A 603 10.83 -18.32 20.55
C ASN A 603 10.82 -16.83 20.22
N GLN A 604 10.54 -15.96 21.20
CA GLN A 604 10.58 -14.51 20.96
C GLN A 604 11.99 -14.04 20.54
N ALA A 605 13.03 -14.59 21.18
CA ALA A 605 14.42 -14.30 20.82
C ALA A 605 14.78 -14.78 19.40
N LYS A 606 14.33 -15.98 19.00
CA LYS A 606 14.51 -16.55 17.65
C LYS A 606 14.05 -15.60 16.55
N TYR A 607 12.93 -14.91 16.76
CA TYR A 607 12.37 -13.97 15.78
C TYR A 607 12.89 -12.54 15.91
N GLY A 608 13.69 -12.23 16.93
CA GLY A 608 14.46 -10.97 17.02
C GLY A 608 14.00 -10.00 18.10
N ALA A 609 13.20 -10.45 19.07
CA ALA A 609 12.89 -9.65 20.26
C ALA A 609 14.17 -9.16 20.95
N LYS A 610 14.16 -7.91 21.40
CA LYS A 610 15.27 -7.24 22.10
C LYS A 610 15.02 -7.08 23.60
N VAL A 611 13.78 -7.27 24.03
CA VAL A 611 13.36 -7.32 25.42
C VAL A 611 12.28 -8.39 25.56
N ILE A 612 12.12 -8.99 26.74
CA ILE A 612 11.01 -9.92 27.00
C ILE A 612 10.00 -9.22 27.89
N LYS A 613 8.73 -9.19 27.45
CA LYS A 613 7.61 -8.71 28.26
C LYS A 613 6.94 -9.90 28.93
N ILE A 614 6.80 -9.83 30.25
CA ILE A 614 6.06 -10.82 31.04
C ILE A 614 4.87 -10.14 31.74
N CYS A 615 3.71 -10.77 31.66
CA CYS A 615 2.50 -10.45 32.44
C CYS A 615 2.53 -11.26 33.74
N ALA A 616 3.12 -10.70 34.80
CA ALA A 616 3.23 -11.39 36.10
C ALA A 616 1.92 -11.34 36.93
N THR A 617 1.03 -10.40 36.61
CA THR A 617 -0.25 -10.21 37.30
C THR A 617 -1.38 -9.98 36.31
N ALA A 618 -2.61 -10.23 36.75
CA ALA A 618 -3.81 -9.79 36.06
C ALA A 618 -3.81 -8.26 35.92
N GLY A 619 -4.27 -7.78 34.76
CA GLY A 619 -4.29 -6.36 34.43
C GLY A 619 -5.70 -5.86 34.16
N VAL A 620 -5.84 -4.56 33.88
CA VAL A 620 -7.15 -3.90 33.66
C VAL A 620 -7.92 -4.41 32.43
N LEU A 621 -7.26 -5.16 31.54
CA LEU A 621 -7.87 -5.78 30.36
C LEU A 621 -8.13 -7.28 30.53
N SER A 622 -7.78 -7.87 31.68
CA SER A 622 -8.11 -9.27 31.99
C SER A 622 -9.62 -9.44 32.11
N HIS A 623 -10.22 -10.40 31.40
CA HIS A 623 -11.66 -10.62 31.47
C HIS A 623 -12.08 -11.35 32.75
N ASP A 624 -11.37 -12.42 33.09
CA ASP A 624 -11.82 -13.38 34.13
C ASP A 624 -10.94 -13.37 35.40
N ALA A 625 -9.98 -12.45 35.51
CA ALA A 625 -9.05 -12.37 36.64
C ALA A 625 -9.15 -11.03 37.39
N THR A 626 -9.09 -11.09 38.71
CA THR A 626 -9.04 -9.89 39.57
C THR A 626 -7.77 -9.10 39.29
N VAL A 627 -7.90 -7.82 38.94
CA VAL A 627 -6.75 -6.93 38.70
C VAL A 627 -5.74 -7.00 39.85
N GLY A 628 -4.47 -7.19 39.52
CA GLY A 628 -3.38 -7.33 40.49
C GLY A 628 -3.18 -8.74 41.04
N ALA A 629 -4.06 -9.70 40.74
CA ALA A 629 -3.86 -11.09 41.13
C ALA A 629 -2.59 -11.66 40.47
N GLN A 630 -1.77 -12.36 41.26
CA GLN A 630 -0.57 -13.03 40.80
C GLN A 630 -0.92 -14.11 39.76
N GLN A 631 -0.20 -14.12 38.65
CA GLN A 631 -0.40 -15.07 37.54
C GLN A 631 0.76 -16.06 37.38
N LEU A 632 1.93 -15.77 37.93
CA LEU A 632 3.09 -16.66 37.91
C LEU A 632 3.53 -16.97 39.34
N SER A 633 3.87 -18.22 39.62
CA SER A 633 4.49 -18.62 40.90
C SER A 633 5.93 -18.14 41.02
N ASP A 634 6.53 -18.32 42.20
CA ASP A 634 7.95 -18.05 42.44
C ASP A 634 8.89 -19.00 41.68
N ALA A 635 8.41 -20.21 41.38
CA ALA A 635 9.05 -21.17 40.46
C ALA A 635 8.64 -20.84 39.03
#